data_AF-A0A933SDA7-F1
#
_entry.id   AF-A0A933SDA7-F1
#
_cell.length_a   1.000
_cell.length_b   1.000
_cell.length_c   1.000
_cell.angle_alpha   90.00
_cell.angle_beta   90.00
_cell.angle_gamma   90.00
#
_symmetry.space_group_name_H-M   'P 1'
#
loop_
_entity.id
_entity.type
_entity.pdbx_description
1 polymer ?
#
loop_
_entity_poly.entity_id
_entity_poly.type
_entity_poly.pdbx_seq_one_letter_code
_entity_poly.pdbx_strand_id
1 'polypeptide(L)'
;TARTPGAAPAPPPARPAAAALATPPALTPSGRPVAGYVARRDSLPSAAERAALRSRRIVIDPGHGGYFRGSRGVNGLAEADVNLGVALRLRDLLAAEGAIVLMTRDRDRDFLTSSDSTLKLDLTERARIANAFAPDLFVSVHHNADPGGRHDVNETQTYYKLGDEGPSYDLGTDVHRAMVRNLGIETHKLLPGNFSVVRNSDAPALLTEASYLTNPDVEARLVTPEARQLEAEAIYLGVARWFARPRPVLDSLTVTNAVPGSMATVRSGIPEIAGHIRGACDVVDARIDGQSADVTLAEGRVFVRPREPLANGMHELVLGARLAAGGAARAGRLTFTVAKPLVTLEPELVGGGTWNGEEPRALRVRLRDEDGLPVSVVQPVHLRVAAAHGVAPVDTTVFAAGGEAWFYLRATRAFKRDVLKAFVRTMGETREITALARIPLDATASASVRTGWAAAMPEDRPLRDEQRLSWISRDGFVTVPSDSGDALLPQLPGWRLWGADSTWPPRFVPLAAHALRGRRIALDPEGGGDDAAGMGRSGTRAATLNLEVARTLAAMLRAAGASVVLTRNADAAVSELERVQVAERFRAERYLRIGHAAATPIAGYYFSSGGGRRWAQALARTCSELGVADSLATGESAKYALSQVSAVALYASSRRVDDPASEERLLAPGALRAEAYALFVALARELAPADTPAWPADSFTLLRPDGSPDSGALVTLGGALVLQADAAGVVRFVRTESGPLEVRSADSRASWRELLLDSDRGRTLTGAR
;
A
#
# COMPACT_ATOMS: atom_id res chain seq x y z
N THR A 1 29.99 19.13 71.63
CA THR A 1 29.13 18.88 72.82
C THR A 1 28.64 17.44 72.79
N ALA A 2 28.26 16.87 73.93
CA ALA A 2 28.13 15.42 74.11
C ALA A 2 26.71 14.87 73.90
N ARG A 3 26.66 13.60 73.44
CA ARG A 3 25.67 12.52 73.67
C ARG A 3 24.18 12.89 73.89
N THR A 4 23.34 12.32 73.02
CA THR A 4 22.19 11.48 73.41
C THR A 4 22.05 10.29 72.45
N PRO A 5 21.69 9.08 72.91
CA PRO A 5 21.60 7.88 72.06
C PRO A 5 20.16 7.43 71.75
N GLY A 6 20.01 6.73 70.62
CA GLY A 6 19.10 5.57 70.52
C GLY A 6 17.62 5.81 70.22
N ALA A 7 17.23 5.55 68.97
CA ALA A 7 15.95 4.93 68.64
C ALA A 7 16.22 3.82 67.61
N ALA A 8 15.77 2.59 67.89
CA ALA A 8 15.94 1.47 66.96
C ALA A 8 15.01 1.64 65.75
N PRO A 9 15.39 1.19 64.54
CA PRO A 9 14.48 1.17 63.40
C PRO A 9 13.28 0.26 63.70
N ALA A 10 12.07 0.74 63.41
CA ALA A 10 10.86 -0.05 63.55
C ALA A 10 10.92 -1.30 62.66
N PRO A 11 10.34 -2.44 63.10
CA PRO A 11 10.26 -3.63 62.26
C PRO A 11 9.46 -3.34 60.98
N PRO A 12 9.78 -4.00 59.85
CA PRO A 12 9.04 -3.80 58.61
C PRO A 12 7.55 -4.17 58.83
N PRO A 13 6.61 -3.47 58.16
CA PRO A 13 5.20 -3.79 58.27
C PRO A 13 4.97 -5.25 57.87
N ALA A 14 4.12 -5.95 58.64
CA ALA A 14 3.80 -7.35 58.38
C ALA A 14 3.27 -7.51 56.94
N ARG A 15 3.71 -8.55 56.24
CA ARG A 15 3.17 -8.90 54.92
C ARG A 15 1.65 -8.99 55.04
N PRO A 16 0.85 -8.34 54.17
CA PRO A 16 -0.58 -8.57 54.16
C PRO A 16 -0.82 -10.07 53.95
N ALA A 17 -1.69 -10.65 54.77
CA ALA A 17 -2.06 -12.05 54.67
C ALA A 17 -2.53 -12.34 53.24
N ALA A 18 -2.19 -13.52 52.72
CA ALA A 18 -2.62 -13.93 51.39
C ALA A 18 -4.15 -13.84 51.33
N ALA A 19 -4.67 -12.89 50.54
CA ALA A 19 -6.09 -12.75 50.33
C ALA A 19 -6.59 -14.05 49.71
N ALA A 20 -7.41 -14.79 50.46
CA ALA A 20 -8.10 -15.94 49.93
C ALA A 20 -8.87 -15.50 48.69
N LEU A 21 -8.73 -16.25 47.59
CA LEU A 21 -9.46 -16.01 46.35
C LEU A 21 -10.94 -15.91 46.69
N ALA A 22 -11.50 -14.70 46.60
CA ALA A 22 -12.91 -14.49 46.86
C ALA A 22 -13.70 -15.29 45.82
N THR A 23 -14.55 -16.21 46.29
CA THR A 23 -15.44 -16.97 45.42
C THR A 23 -16.30 -15.96 44.65
N PRO A 24 -16.28 -15.96 43.31
CA PRO A 24 -17.06 -15.00 42.55
C PRO A 24 -18.56 -15.21 42.82
N PRO A 25 -19.38 -14.14 42.79
CA PRO A 25 -20.81 -14.27 42.99
C PRO A 25 -21.40 -15.20 41.93
N ALA A 26 -22.31 -16.08 42.36
CA ALA A 26 -23.00 -16.99 41.45
C ALA A 26 -23.89 -16.18 40.48
N LEU A 27 -23.44 -16.06 39.24
CA LEU A 27 -24.24 -15.46 38.16
C LEU A 27 -25.43 -16.37 37.85
N THR A 28 -26.64 -15.85 38.05
CA THR A 28 -27.85 -16.49 37.52
C THR A 28 -27.81 -16.43 35.99
N PRO A 29 -27.84 -17.57 35.27
CA PRO A 29 -27.74 -17.56 33.82
C PRO A 29 -29.00 -16.94 33.20
N SER A 30 -28.86 -15.80 32.54
CA SER A 30 -29.96 -15.23 31.75
C SER A 30 -30.19 -16.09 30.51
N GLY A 31 -31.40 -16.63 30.37
CA GLY A 31 -31.68 -17.74 29.47
C GLY A 31 -31.66 -17.43 27.97
N ARG A 32 -30.48 -17.47 27.36
CA ARG A 32 -30.31 -17.91 25.96
C ARG A 32 -29.20 -18.97 25.89
N PRO A 33 -29.48 -20.19 25.40
CA PRO A 33 -28.43 -21.18 25.17
C PRO A 33 -27.60 -20.75 23.96
N VAL A 34 -26.48 -20.06 24.19
CA VAL A 34 -25.50 -19.77 23.14
C VAL A 34 -24.80 -21.08 22.74
N ALA A 35 -24.80 -21.36 21.44
CA ALA A 35 -24.16 -22.53 20.86
C ALA A 35 -22.64 -22.48 21.08
N GLY A 36 -22.09 -23.57 21.60
CA GLY A 36 -20.66 -23.81 21.63
C GLY A 36 -20.07 -24.15 22.99
N TYR A 37 -18.79 -24.57 23.02
CA TYR A 37 -18.05 -25.05 24.19
C TYR A 37 -18.85 -25.99 25.13
N VAL A 38 -19.61 -26.95 24.58
CA VAL A 38 -20.38 -27.93 25.37
C VAL A 38 -19.62 -29.25 25.50
N ALA A 39 -19.23 -29.83 24.36
CA ALA A 39 -18.47 -31.07 24.29
C ALA A 39 -17.80 -31.19 22.91
N ARG A 40 -16.68 -31.91 22.85
CA ARG A 40 -15.99 -32.25 21.60
C ARG A 40 -16.88 -33.15 20.75
N ARG A 41 -17.09 -32.80 19.47
CA ARG A 41 -17.89 -33.59 18.52
C ARG A 41 -17.05 -34.63 17.77
N ASP A 42 -15.78 -34.35 17.54
CA ASP A 42 -14.83 -35.26 16.91
C ASP A 42 -14.18 -36.20 17.95
N SER A 43 -13.77 -37.38 17.49
CA SER A 43 -12.84 -38.22 18.25
C SER A 43 -11.46 -37.56 18.33
N LEU A 44 -10.67 -37.91 19.36
CA LEU A 44 -9.25 -37.56 19.42
C LEU A 44 -8.49 -38.16 18.22
N PRO A 45 -7.31 -37.61 17.87
CA PRO A 45 -6.50 -38.11 16.76
C PRO A 45 -6.24 -39.63 16.85
N SER A 46 -6.31 -40.30 15.70
CA SER A 46 -5.98 -41.71 15.53
C SER A 46 -4.52 -42.01 15.87
N ALA A 47 -4.17 -43.30 16.06
CA ALA A 47 -2.81 -43.69 16.39
C ALA A 47 -1.77 -43.23 15.34
N ALA A 48 -2.16 -43.19 14.05
CA ALA A 48 -1.30 -42.70 12.97
C ALA A 48 -1.10 -41.17 13.04
N GLU A 49 -2.17 -40.40 13.29
CA GLU A 49 -2.09 -38.94 13.44
C GLU A 49 -1.26 -38.54 14.66
N ARG A 50 -1.38 -39.27 15.78
CA ARG A 50 -0.56 -39.06 16.97
C ARG A 50 0.91 -39.40 16.72
N ALA A 51 1.19 -40.52 16.05
CA ALA A 51 2.56 -40.90 15.69
C ALA A 51 3.27 -39.86 14.80
N ALA A 52 2.54 -39.12 13.96
CA ALA A 52 3.10 -38.08 13.09
C ALA A 52 3.65 -36.84 13.84
N LEU A 53 3.23 -36.64 15.10
CA LEU A 53 3.69 -35.56 15.99
C LEU A 53 5.05 -35.86 16.65
N ARG A 54 5.48 -37.12 16.68
CA ARG A 54 6.68 -37.53 17.39
C ARG A 54 7.92 -36.80 16.85
N SER A 55 8.70 -36.23 17.76
CA SER A 55 9.91 -35.43 17.48
C SER A 55 9.69 -34.13 16.69
N ARG A 56 8.43 -33.71 16.43
CA ARG A 56 8.14 -32.42 15.78
C ARG A 56 8.44 -31.25 16.71
N ARG A 57 9.10 -30.21 16.19
CA ARG A 57 9.44 -28.98 16.91
C ARG A 57 8.29 -28.00 16.75
N ILE A 58 7.49 -27.81 17.79
CA ILE A 58 6.28 -26.96 17.73
C ILE A 58 6.45 -25.77 18.68
N VAL A 59 6.29 -24.55 18.16
CA VAL A 59 6.17 -23.35 18.99
C VAL A 59 4.69 -23.06 19.25
N ILE A 60 4.35 -22.83 20.51
CA ILE A 60 3.08 -22.25 20.93
C ILE A 60 3.36 -20.84 21.48
N ASP A 61 2.69 -19.84 20.94
CA ASP A 61 2.73 -18.45 21.42
C ASP A 61 1.39 -18.08 22.05
N PRO A 62 1.27 -18.10 23.40
CA PRO A 62 0.10 -17.54 24.05
C PRO A 62 0.15 -16.02 23.90
N GLY A 63 -0.78 -15.48 23.11
CA GLY A 63 -0.88 -14.06 22.83
C GLY A 63 -0.91 -13.20 24.10
N HIS A 64 -0.40 -11.97 24.01
CA HIS A 64 -0.37 -11.03 25.13
C HIS A 64 0.46 -11.54 26.33
N GLY A 65 0.26 -10.96 27.52
CA GLY A 65 1.00 -11.25 28.75
C GLY A 65 1.66 -9.99 29.35
N GLY A 66 1.80 -9.97 30.68
CA GLY A 66 2.45 -8.89 31.42
C GLY A 66 1.74 -7.54 31.24
N TYR A 67 2.47 -6.52 30.82
CA TYR A 67 1.93 -5.18 30.55
C TYR A 67 0.83 -5.20 29.47
N PHE A 68 0.98 -6.05 28.45
CA PHE A 68 -0.04 -6.21 27.41
C PHE A 68 -1.06 -7.26 27.88
N ARG A 69 -2.17 -6.85 28.49
CA ARG A 69 -3.19 -7.81 28.99
C ARG A 69 -4.18 -8.32 27.92
N GLY A 70 -4.11 -7.77 26.71
CA GLY A 70 -5.04 -8.04 25.61
C GLY A 70 -6.43 -7.44 25.86
N SER A 71 -7.43 -7.97 25.18
CA SER A 71 -8.84 -7.64 25.42
C SER A 71 -9.28 -7.99 26.85
N ARG A 72 -10.37 -7.36 27.31
CA ARG A 72 -11.05 -7.73 28.56
C ARG A 72 -12.51 -8.07 28.28
N GLY A 73 -12.96 -9.18 28.85
CA GLY A 73 -14.38 -9.54 28.86
C GLY A 73 -15.18 -8.62 29.79
N VAL A 74 -16.51 -8.73 29.72
CA VAL A 74 -17.47 -7.87 30.44
C VAL A 74 -17.31 -7.98 31.96
N ASN A 75 -16.94 -9.17 32.44
CA ASN A 75 -16.70 -9.49 33.84
C ASN A 75 -15.20 -9.38 34.23
N GLY A 76 -14.37 -8.86 33.32
CA GLY A 76 -12.97 -8.50 33.58
C GLY A 76 -11.92 -9.57 33.30
N LEU A 77 -12.30 -10.75 32.77
CA LEU A 77 -11.36 -11.78 32.34
C LEU A 77 -10.44 -11.22 31.26
N ALA A 78 -9.12 -11.35 31.44
CA ALA A 78 -8.14 -10.83 30.48
C ALA A 78 -7.79 -11.91 29.44
N GLU A 79 -7.69 -11.49 28.17
CA GLU A 79 -7.34 -12.35 27.04
C GLU A 79 -6.01 -13.09 27.29
N ALA A 80 -5.01 -12.40 27.84
CA ALA A 80 -3.71 -12.97 28.19
C ALA A 80 -3.79 -14.20 29.12
N ASP A 81 -4.80 -14.28 29.99
CA ASP A 81 -4.97 -15.39 30.94
C ASP A 81 -5.65 -16.60 30.26
N VAL A 82 -6.60 -16.34 29.34
CA VAL A 82 -7.27 -17.39 28.56
C VAL A 82 -6.30 -18.00 27.56
N ASN A 83 -5.59 -17.15 26.80
CA ASN A 83 -4.57 -17.55 25.83
C ASN A 83 -3.52 -18.46 26.47
N LEU A 84 -3.02 -18.09 27.67
CA LEU A 84 -2.09 -18.92 28.43
C LEU A 84 -2.72 -20.24 28.89
N GLY A 85 -3.95 -20.21 29.41
CA GLY A 85 -4.64 -21.39 29.91
C GLY A 85 -4.93 -22.44 28.83
N VAL A 86 -5.26 -22.03 27.61
CA VAL A 86 -5.42 -22.92 26.44
C VAL A 86 -4.05 -23.43 25.98
N ALA A 87 -3.07 -22.53 25.82
CA ALA A 87 -1.74 -22.87 25.31
C ALA A 87 -0.99 -23.88 26.20
N LEU A 88 -1.13 -23.80 27.54
CA LEU A 88 -0.56 -24.78 28.47
C LEU A 88 -1.14 -26.19 28.26
N ARG A 89 -2.45 -26.29 28.00
CA ARG A 89 -3.13 -27.57 27.73
C ARG A 89 -2.75 -28.14 26.36
N LEU A 90 -2.63 -27.27 25.36
CA LEU A 90 -2.17 -27.63 24.03
C LEU A 90 -0.71 -28.15 24.06
N ARG A 91 0.17 -27.53 24.86
CA ARG A 91 1.52 -28.04 25.14
C ARG A 91 1.45 -29.47 25.68
N ASP A 92 0.64 -29.71 26.71
CA ASP A 92 0.59 -31.00 27.39
C ASP A 92 0.07 -32.13 26.46
N LEU A 93 -0.96 -31.84 25.64
CA LEU A 93 -1.48 -32.76 24.62
C LEU A 93 -0.42 -33.11 23.55
N LEU A 94 0.32 -32.12 23.05
CA LEU A 94 1.37 -32.34 22.05
C LEU A 94 2.60 -33.05 22.62
N ALA A 95 3.02 -32.69 23.84
CA ALA A 95 4.16 -33.30 24.52
C ALA A 95 3.90 -34.77 24.89
N ALA A 96 2.65 -35.14 25.22
CA ALA A 96 2.26 -36.52 25.50
C ALA A 96 2.51 -37.48 24.32
N GLU A 97 2.35 -37.00 23.08
CA GLU A 97 2.65 -37.77 21.86
C GLU A 97 4.12 -37.67 21.41
N GLY A 98 4.97 -37.02 22.22
CA GLY A 98 6.41 -36.90 21.98
C GLY A 98 6.82 -35.77 21.03
N ALA A 99 5.98 -34.74 20.83
CA ALA A 99 6.43 -33.50 20.19
C ALA A 99 7.36 -32.70 21.12
N ILE A 100 8.32 -31.97 20.55
CA ILE A 100 9.23 -31.08 21.25
C ILE A 100 8.60 -29.68 21.24
N VAL A 101 7.94 -29.31 22.33
CA VAL A 101 7.16 -28.07 22.41
C VAL A 101 7.96 -26.95 23.09
N LEU A 102 8.09 -25.81 22.42
CA LEU A 102 8.52 -24.55 23.02
C LEU A 102 7.29 -23.66 23.24
N MET A 103 7.19 -23.02 24.40
CA MET A 103 6.27 -21.90 24.60
C MET A 103 7.06 -20.59 24.62
N THR A 104 6.57 -19.53 23.95
CA THR A 104 7.20 -18.20 24.06
C THR A 104 7.16 -17.70 25.50
N ARG A 105 6.02 -17.89 26.17
CA ARG A 105 5.82 -17.70 27.62
C ARG A 105 5.04 -18.87 28.22
N ASP A 106 5.37 -19.20 29.45
CA ASP A 106 4.76 -20.25 30.29
C ASP A 106 4.03 -19.65 31.52
N ARG A 107 4.03 -18.32 31.64
CA ARG A 107 3.48 -17.53 32.75
C ARG A 107 2.95 -16.18 32.24
N ASP A 108 2.38 -15.38 33.12
CA ASP A 108 2.03 -13.99 32.79
C ASP A 108 3.30 -13.12 32.75
N ARG A 109 3.75 -12.79 31.53
CA ARG A 109 4.87 -11.87 31.26
C ARG A 109 4.77 -11.31 29.85
N ASP A 110 5.32 -10.12 29.65
CA ASP A 110 5.75 -9.59 28.35
C ASP A 110 7.26 -9.84 28.15
N PHE A 111 7.83 -9.30 27.07
CA PHE A 111 9.25 -9.34 26.73
C PHE A 111 9.90 -7.96 26.69
N LEU A 112 9.37 -6.98 27.43
CA LEU A 112 9.92 -5.63 27.51
C LEU A 112 11.20 -5.59 28.37
N THR A 113 12.07 -4.62 28.08
CA THR A 113 13.21 -4.28 28.95
C THR A 113 12.85 -3.08 29.82
N SER A 114 13.63 -2.79 30.86
CA SER A 114 13.42 -1.57 31.68
C SER A 114 13.62 -0.26 30.92
N SER A 115 14.18 -0.29 29.71
CA SER A 115 14.34 0.87 28.81
C SER A 115 13.27 0.96 27.72
N ASP A 116 12.39 -0.04 27.59
CA ASP A 116 11.50 -0.20 26.44
C ASP A 116 10.03 -0.46 26.84
N SER A 117 9.08 0.05 26.06
CA SER A 117 7.64 -0.06 26.40
C SER A 117 6.71 -0.27 25.19
N THR A 118 7.25 -0.69 24.03
CA THR A 118 6.46 -0.78 22.79
C THR A 118 6.04 -2.21 22.43
N LEU A 119 4.79 -2.37 22.00
CA LEU A 119 4.26 -3.65 21.49
C LEU A 119 5.10 -4.23 20.33
N LYS A 120 5.73 -3.36 19.52
CA LYS A 120 6.62 -3.79 18.42
C LYS A 120 7.79 -4.63 18.95
N LEU A 121 8.38 -4.27 20.08
CA LEU A 121 9.54 -4.96 20.64
C LEU A 121 9.12 -6.31 21.24
N ASP A 122 8.01 -6.36 21.97
CA ASP A 122 7.43 -7.61 22.48
C ASP A 122 7.17 -8.63 21.36
N LEU A 123 6.49 -8.20 20.29
CA LEU A 123 6.21 -9.04 19.12
C LEU A 123 7.48 -9.43 18.32
N THR A 124 8.53 -8.61 18.38
CA THR A 124 9.83 -8.92 17.75
C THR A 124 10.56 -10.01 18.53
N GLU A 125 10.56 -9.92 19.87
CA GLU A 125 11.23 -10.89 20.73
C GLU A 125 10.53 -12.25 20.72
N ARG A 126 9.18 -12.29 20.66
CA ARG A 126 8.43 -13.53 20.40
C ARG A 126 8.90 -14.25 19.13
N ALA A 127 8.99 -13.52 18.02
CA ALA A 127 9.45 -14.06 16.75
C ALA A 127 10.92 -14.52 16.83
N ARG A 128 11.78 -13.76 17.51
CA ARG A 128 13.19 -14.14 17.74
C ARG A 128 13.32 -15.44 18.53
N ILE A 129 12.56 -15.58 19.62
CA ILE A 129 12.52 -16.79 20.45
C ILE A 129 12.00 -17.98 19.65
N ALA A 130 10.91 -17.79 18.89
CA ALA A 130 10.35 -18.84 18.04
C ALA A 130 11.33 -19.32 16.96
N ASN A 131 11.92 -18.41 16.19
CA ASN A 131 12.82 -18.77 15.09
C ASN A 131 14.15 -19.35 15.57
N ALA A 132 14.68 -18.90 16.72
CA ALA A 132 15.87 -19.51 17.34
C ALA A 132 15.67 -21.00 17.68
N PHE A 133 14.42 -21.45 17.83
CA PHE A 133 14.08 -22.86 18.05
C PHE A 133 13.85 -23.65 16.75
N ALA A 134 14.03 -23.05 15.56
CA ALA A 134 13.89 -23.70 14.24
C ALA A 134 12.69 -24.68 14.15
N PRO A 135 11.44 -24.21 14.36
CA PRO A 135 10.27 -25.07 14.43
C PRO A 135 9.85 -25.69 13.09
N ASP A 136 9.14 -26.81 13.17
CA ASP A 136 8.33 -27.36 12.09
C ASP A 136 6.98 -26.62 11.94
N LEU A 137 6.52 -25.97 13.01
CA LEU A 137 5.20 -25.34 13.14
C LEU A 137 5.20 -24.22 14.21
N PHE A 138 4.54 -23.11 13.92
CA PHE A 138 4.21 -22.05 14.88
C PHE A 138 2.69 -21.86 15.03
N VAL A 139 2.19 -21.86 16.27
CA VAL A 139 0.77 -21.63 16.60
C VAL A 139 0.66 -20.51 17.62
N SER A 140 0.05 -19.38 17.25
CA SER A 140 -0.34 -18.32 18.18
C SER A 140 -1.78 -18.53 18.66
N VAL A 141 -2.03 -18.37 19.96
CA VAL A 141 -3.36 -18.55 20.56
C VAL A 141 -3.88 -17.21 21.09
N HIS A 142 -5.05 -16.79 20.60
CA HIS A 142 -5.71 -15.51 20.87
C HIS A 142 -7.24 -15.65 21.01
N HIS A 143 -7.87 -14.61 21.58
CA HIS A 143 -9.32 -14.48 21.70
C HIS A 143 -9.76 -13.06 21.32
N ASN A 144 -10.73 -12.96 20.42
CA ASN A 144 -11.04 -11.70 19.76
C ASN A 144 -11.94 -10.79 20.62
N ALA A 145 -12.19 -9.58 20.14
CA ALA A 145 -13.14 -8.63 20.70
C ALA A 145 -13.90 -7.91 19.58
N ASP A 146 -15.15 -7.52 19.82
CA ASP A 146 -15.84 -6.60 18.90
C ASP A 146 -15.35 -5.16 19.15
N PRO A 147 -14.68 -4.50 18.19
CA PRO A 147 -14.16 -3.14 18.38
C PRO A 147 -15.26 -2.07 18.40
N GLY A 148 -16.50 -2.44 18.06
CA GLY A 148 -17.69 -1.61 18.29
C GLY A 148 -18.25 -1.73 19.70
N GLY A 149 -17.65 -2.56 20.57
CA GLY A 149 -18.11 -2.81 21.94
C GLY A 149 -19.36 -3.67 22.03
N ARG A 150 -19.73 -4.40 20.97
CA ARG A 150 -20.92 -5.26 20.99
C ARG A 150 -20.68 -6.56 21.77
N HIS A 151 -21.68 -6.98 22.51
CA HIS A 151 -21.64 -8.13 23.41
C HIS A 151 -22.38 -9.37 22.87
N ASP A 152 -23.12 -9.23 21.77
CA ASP A 152 -23.86 -10.31 21.10
C ASP A 152 -23.08 -11.00 19.97
N VAL A 153 -21.89 -10.47 19.63
CA VAL A 153 -21.02 -10.98 18.56
C VAL A 153 -20.18 -12.15 19.06
N ASN A 154 -20.14 -13.24 18.31
CA ASN A 154 -19.16 -14.31 18.47
C ASN A 154 -18.86 -14.98 17.14
N GLU A 155 -17.58 -15.21 16.85
CA GLU A 155 -17.09 -15.79 15.60
C GLU A 155 -15.74 -16.49 15.85
N THR A 156 -15.54 -17.68 15.27
CA THR A 156 -14.22 -18.35 15.26
C THR A 156 -13.43 -17.92 14.04
N GLN A 157 -12.25 -17.33 14.24
CA GLN A 157 -11.35 -16.94 13.15
C GLN A 157 -10.02 -17.71 13.23
N THR A 158 -9.42 -17.93 12.07
CA THR A 158 -8.09 -18.54 11.97
C THR A 158 -7.31 -17.84 10.89
N TYR A 159 -6.11 -17.38 11.25
CA TYR A 159 -5.27 -16.56 10.41
C TYR A 159 -4.00 -17.32 10.03
N TYR A 160 -3.94 -17.85 8.81
CA TYR A 160 -2.74 -18.49 8.29
C TYR A 160 -1.75 -17.45 7.74
N LYS A 161 -0.45 -17.76 7.69
CA LYS A 161 0.57 -16.83 7.20
C LYS A 161 0.26 -16.28 5.79
N LEU A 162 0.12 -14.95 5.68
CA LEU A 162 -0.05 -14.25 4.41
C LEU A 162 1.12 -14.56 3.46
N GLY A 163 0.82 -14.96 2.21
CA GLY A 163 1.83 -15.33 1.20
C GLY A 163 2.39 -16.75 1.35
N ASP A 164 1.79 -17.57 2.21
CA ASP A 164 1.98 -19.02 2.30
C ASP A 164 0.64 -19.76 2.11
N GLU A 165 0.09 -19.65 0.91
CA GLU A 165 -1.11 -20.34 0.42
C GLU A 165 -0.92 -21.87 0.28
N GLY A 166 0.21 -22.42 0.77
CA GLY A 166 0.49 -23.84 0.85
C GLY A 166 0.45 -24.35 2.30
N PRO A 167 1.59 -24.73 2.92
CA PRO A 167 1.66 -25.30 4.26
C PRO A 167 0.83 -24.59 5.34
N SER A 168 0.90 -23.26 5.44
CA SER A 168 0.13 -22.51 6.43
C SER A 168 -1.37 -22.50 6.13
N TYR A 169 -1.78 -22.43 4.85
CA TYR A 169 -3.19 -22.54 4.46
C TYR A 169 -3.78 -23.93 4.76
N ASP A 170 -3.04 -25.00 4.44
CA ASP A 170 -3.44 -26.37 4.76
C ASP A 170 -3.57 -26.60 6.28
N LEU A 171 -2.62 -26.08 7.05
CA LEU A 171 -2.63 -26.10 8.52
C LEU A 171 -3.85 -25.35 9.06
N GLY A 172 -4.04 -24.11 8.59
CA GLY A 172 -5.17 -23.27 8.94
C GLY A 172 -6.50 -23.95 8.63
N THR A 173 -6.60 -24.63 7.48
CA THR A 173 -7.78 -25.41 7.09
C THR A 173 -8.12 -26.53 8.08
N ASP A 174 -7.14 -27.32 8.52
CA ASP A 174 -7.40 -28.43 9.43
C ASP A 174 -7.70 -27.96 10.86
N VAL A 175 -6.95 -26.98 11.37
CA VAL A 175 -7.17 -26.37 12.69
C VAL A 175 -8.50 -25.63 12.74
N HIS A 176 -8.82 -24.82 11.72
CA HIS A 176 -10.10 -24.11 11.64
C HIS A 176 -11.28 -25.09 11.59
N ARG A 177 -11.23 -26.12 10.74
CA ARG A 177 -12.27 -27.16 10.65
C ARG A 177 -12.46 -27.88 11.99
N ALA A 178 -11.38 -28.17 12.70
CA ALA A 178 -11.44 -28.80 14.02
C ALA A 178 -12.04 -27.86 15.08
N MET A 179 -11.64 -26.58 15.11
CA MET A 179 -12.23 -25.59 16.01
C MET A 179 -13.72 -25.40 15.76
N VAL A 180 -14.14 -25.09 14.52
CA VAL A 180 -15.57 -24.88 14.19
C VAL A 180 -16.43 -26.07 14.61
N ARG A 181 -16.01 -27.30 14.30
CA ARG A 181 -16.77 -28.52 14.66
C ARG A 181 -16.88 -28.74 16.17
N ASN A 182 -15.82 -28.48 16.93
CA ASN A 182 -15.74 -28.86 18.35
C ASN A 182 -16.09 -27.72 19.32
N LEU A 183 -15.76 -26.49 18.95
CA LEU A 183 -16.21 -25.29 19.65
C LEU A 183 -17.68 -24.99 19.36
N GLY A 184 -18.22 -25.44 18.22
CA GLY A 184 -19.66 -25.35 17.91
C GLY A 184 -20.17 -23.93 17.65
N ILE A 185 -19.29 -23.02 17.23
CA ILE A 185 -19.61 -21.64 16.84
C ILE A 185 -19.91 -21.64 15.33
N GLU A 186 -21.09 -21.15 14.94
CA GLU A 186 -21.60 -21.22 13.56
C GLU A 186 -20.99 -20.15 12.65
N THR A 187 -20.73 -18.95 13.15
CA THR A 187 -20.06 -17.89 12.40
C THR A 187 -18.56 -18.14 12.46
N HIS A 188 -17.90 -18.30 11.31
CA HIS A 188 -16.47 -18.56 11.27
C HIS A 188 -15.79 -18.11 9.97
N LYS A 189 -14.49 -17.79 10.03
CA LYS A 189 -13.67 -17.45 8.84
C LYS A 189 -12.24 -17.99 8.93
N LEU A 190 -11.76 -18.60 7.85
CA LEU A 190 -10.34 -18.87 7.61
C LEU A 190 -9.79 -17.78 6.69
N LEU A 191 -8.77 -17.06 7.16
CA LEU A 191 -8.26 -15.85 6.51
C LEU A 191 -6.73 -15.87 6.43
N PRO A 192 -6.10 -15.21 5.44
CA PRO A 192 -4.68 -14.90 5.49
C PRO A 192 -4.39 -13.89 6.62
N GLY A 193 -3.17 -13.89 7.15
CA GLY A 193 -2.77 -13.12 8.32
C GLY A 193 -1.35 -12.54 8.19
N ASN A 194 -1.25 -11.21 8.28
CA ASN A 194 -0.02 -10.42 8.30
C ASN A 194 0.37 -9.98 9.72
N PHE A 195 -0.12 -10.69 10.75
CA PHE A 195 0.25 -10.45 12.14
C PHE A 195 1.75 -10.68 12.35
N SER A 196 2.39 -9.83 13.17
CA SER A 196 3.85 -9.77 13.26
C SER A 196 4.51 -11.12 13.55
N VAL A 197 3.98 -11.89 14.52
CA VAL A 197 4.52 -13.20 14.89
C VAL A 197 4.32 -14.26 13.79
N VAL A 198 3.20 -14.22 13.06
CA VAL A 198 2.90 -15.15 11.97
C VAL A 198 3.72 -14.81 10.72
N ARG A 199 3.79 -13.53 10.33
CA ARG A 199 4.62 -13.05 9.20
C ARG A 199 6.10 -13.40 9.41
N ASN A 200 6.61 -13.14 10.62
CA ASN A 200 8.03 -13.25 10.92
C ASN A 200 8.45 -14.67 11.33
N SER A 201 7.55 -15.65 11.45
CA SER A 201 7.88 -17.07 11.68
C SER A 201 8.61 -17.67 10.48
N ASP A 202 9.72 -18.36 10.69
CA ASP A 202 10.45 -19.09 9.62
C ASP A 202 9.76 -20.40 9.19
N ALA A 203 8.83 -20.88 10.03
CA ALA A 203 8.02 -22.08 9.84
C ALA A 203 6.59 -21.76 9.34
N PRO A 204 5.84 -22.74 8.81
CA PRO A 204 4.40 -22.64 8.64
C PRO A 204 3.72 -22.19 9.93
N ALA A 205 2.82 -21.22 9.83
CA ALA A 205 2.35 -20.47 10.96
C ALA A 205 0.86 -20.12 10.86
N LEU A 206 0.18 -20.17 12.01
CA LEU A 206 -1.16 -19.58 12.17
C LEU A 206 -1.33 -18.84 13.50
N LEU A 207 -2.41 -18.07 13.57
CA LEU A 207 -2.97 -17.48 14.78
C LEU A 207 -4.44 -17.89 14.87
N THR A 208 -4.87 -18.44 16.00
CA THR A 208 -6.27 -18.77 16.27
C THR A 208 -6.93 -17.65 17.08
N GLU A 209 -8.08 -17.18 16.64
CA GLU A 209 -9.00 -16.32 17.39
C GLU A 209 -10.24 -17.17 17.68
N ALA A 210 -10.21 -17.96 18.75
CA ALA A 210 -11.16 -19.07 18.93
C ALA A 210 -12.62 -18.60 19.09
N SER A 211 -12.82 -17.48 19.79
CA SER A 211 -14.11 -16.86 20.07
C SER A 211 -13.94 -15.41 20.55
N TYR A 212 -15.03 -14.65 20.66
CA TYR A 212 -15.02 -13.25 21.10
C TYR A 212 -15.17 -13.13 22.62
N LEU A 213 -14.12 -12.68 23.30
CA LEU A 213 -14.08 -12.50 24.77
C LEU A 213 -15.01 -11.39 25.26
N THR A 214 -15.40 -10.43 24.40
CA THR A 214 -16.38 -9.39 24.74
C THR A 214 -17.82 -9.90 24.82
N ASN A 215 -18.08 -11.16 24.44
CA ASN A 215 -19.37 -11.81 24.64
C ASN A 215 -19.41 -12.44 26.05
N PRO A 216 -20.39 -12.08 26.91
CA PRO A 216 -20.41 -12.52 28.31
C PRO A 216 -20.66 -14.03 28.47
N ASP A 217 -21.40 -14.66 27.56
CA ASP A 217 -21.65 -16.12 27.59
C ASP A 217 -20.37 -16.90 27.20
N VAL A 218 -19.59 -16.35 26.27
CA VAL A 218 -18.26 -16.87 25.90
C VAL A 218 -17.29 -16.68 27.06
N GLU A 219 -17.23 -15.49 27.66
CA GLU A 219 -16.38 -15.21 28.83
C GLU A 219 -16.67 -16.19 29.98
N ALA A 220 -17.95 -16.36 30.34
CA ALA A 220 -18.37 -17.27 31.41
C ALA A 220 -17.92 -18.72 31.16
N ARG A 221 -17.94 -19.18 29.90
CA ARG A 221 -17.41 -20.49 29.51
C ARG A 221 -15.88 -20.53 29.61
N LEU A 222 -15.18 -19.51 29.11
CA LEU A 222 -13.71 -19.42 29.12
C LEU A 222 -13.10 -19.23 30.52
N VAL A 223 -13.89 -18.94 31.56
CA VAL A 223 -13.45 -19.09 32.97
C VAL A 223 -13.16 -20.56 33.32
N THR A 224 -13.87 -21.51 32.71
CA THR A 224 -13.82 -22.93 33.10
C THR A 224 -12.56 -23.66 32.59
N PRO A 225 -11.99 -24.59 33.39
CA PRO A 225 -10.96 -25.52 32.94
C PRO A 225 -11.37 -26.35 31.71
N GLU A 226 -12.65 -26.73 31.62
CA GLU A 226 -13.21 -27.64 30.62
C GLU A 226 -13.31 -26.97 29.24
N ALA A 227 -13.75 -25.70 29.18
CA ALA A 227 -13.79 -24.96 27.91
C ALA A 227 -12.39 -24.77 27.31
N ARG A 228 -11.41 -24.41 28.15
CA ARG A 228 -10.01 -24.25 27.71
C ARG A 228 -9.38 -25.58 27.27
N GLN A 229 -9.81 -26.69 27.87
CA GLN A 229 -9.41 -28.04 27.45
C GLN A 229 -10.00 -28.40 26.09
N LEU A 230 -11.29 -28.14 25.89
CA LEU A 230 -11.99 -28.41 24.63
C LEU A 230 -11.39 -27.62 23.44
N GLU A 231 -10.96 -26.37 23.65
CA GLU A 231 -10.27 -25.58 22.64
C GLU A 231 -8.86 -26.13 22.34
N ALA A 232 -8.07 -26.43 23.37
CA ALA A 232 -6.76 -27.04 23.19
C ALA A 232 -6.84 -28.38 22.43
N GLU A 233 -7.86 -29.20 22.70
CA GLU A 233 -8.12 -30.44 21.99
C GLU A 233 -8.53 -30.22 20.52
N ALA A 234 -9.29 -29.16 20.24
CA ALA A 234 -9.67 -28.81 18.88
C ALA A 234 -8.46 -28.34 18.04
N ILE A 235 -7.58 -27.52 18.62
CA ILE A 235 -6.33 -27.10 17.96
C ILE A 235 -5.40 -28.31 17.77
N TYR A 236 -5.21 -29.13 18.81
CA TYR A 236 -4.43 -30.38 18.77
C TYR A 236 -4.90 -31.32 17.65
N LEU A 237 -6.22 -31.50 17.49
CA LEU A 237 -6.79 -32.36 16.45
C LEU A 237 -6.45 -31.87 15.03
N GLY A 238 -6.50 -30.57 14.77
CA GLY A 238 -6.11 -30.00 13.49
C GLY A 238 -4.61 -30.12 13.22
N VAL A 239 -3.78 -29.86 14.22
CA VAL A 239 -2.32 -29.99 14.12
C VAL A 239 -1.89 -31.44 13.84
N ALA A 240 -2.49 -32.41 14.53
CA ALA A 240 -2.23 -33.84 14.29
C ALA A 240 -2.62 -34.28 12.86
N ARG A 241 -3.79 -33.85 12.38
CA ARG A 241 -4.26 -34.08 10.99
C ARG A 241 -3.29 -33.51 9.96
N TRP A 242 -2.81 -32.29 10.17
CA TRP A 242 -1.88 -31.63 9.25
C TRP A 242 -0.51 -32.33 9.18
N PHE A 243 0.06 -32.72 10.33
CA PHE A 243 1.34 -33.46 10.35
C PHE A 243 1.23 -34.87 9.77
N ALA A 244 0.06 -35.50 9.86
CA ALA A 244 -0.21 -36.82 9.27
C ALA A 244 -0.38 -36.80 7.74
N ARG A 245 -0.70 -35.63 7.17
CA ARG A 245 -0.95 -35.49 5.73
C ARG A 245 0.37 -35.61 4.94
N PRO A 246 0.46 -36.48 3.92
CA PRO A 246 1.57 -36.48 2.98
C PRO A 246 1.69 -35.14 2.25
N ARG A 247 2.92 -34.70 1.95
CA ARG A 247 3.18 -33.49 1.16
C ARG A 247 4.44 -33.66 0.30
N PRO A 248 4.49 -33.05 -0.91
CA PRO A 248 5.72 -32.98 -1.68
C PRO A 248 6.76 -32.12 -0.94
N VAL A 249 8.03 -32.26 -1.33
CA VAL A 249 9.11 -31.36 -0.91
C VAL A 249 9.84 -30.86 -2.15
N LEU A 250 9.95 -29.55 -2.30
CA LEU A 250 10.80 -28.93 -3.32
C LEU A 250 12.24 -28.90 -2.79
N ASP A 251 13.11 -29.75 -3.36
CA ASP A 251 14.50 -29.91 -2.94
C ASP A 251 15.44 -28.88 -3.62
N SER A 252 15.12 -28.42 -4.83
CA SER A 252 15.91 -27.41 -5.54
C SER A 252 15.08 -26.58 -6.53
N LEU A 253 15.51 -25.34 -6.79
CA LEU A 253 14.96 -24.45 -7.83
C LEU A 253 16.05 -23.43 -8.25
N THR A 254 16.43 -23.41 -9.53
CA THR A 254 17.57 -22.62 -10.04
C THR A 254 17.37 -22.17 -11.49
N VAL A 255 17.90 -21.00 -11.84
CA VAL A 255 18.05 -20.57 -13.24
C VAL A 255 19.27 -21.26 -13.85
N THR A 256 19.06 -22.09 -14.87
CA THR A 256 20.12 -22.93 -15.48
C THR A 256 20.93 -22.22 -16.56
N ASN A 257 20.37 -21.18 -17.20
CA ASN A 257 21.03 -20.37 -18.22
C ASN A 257 21.58 -19.02 -17.69
N ALA A 258 21.78 -18.89 -16.38
CA ALA A 258 22.34 -17.69 -15.77
C ALA A 258 23.82 -17.49 -16.13
N VAL A 259 24.26 -16.23 -16.22
CA VAL A 259 25.66 -15.86 -16.45
C VAL A 259 26.53 -16.37 -15.30
N PRO A 260 27.63 -17.11 -15.55
CA PRO A 260 28.54 -17.58 -14.50
C PRO A 260 29.05 -16.45 -13.61
N GLY A 261 28.99 -16.65 -12.29
CA GLY A 261 29.39 -15.65 -11.29
C GLY A 261 28.38 -14.51 -11.06
N SER A 262 27.24 -14.49 -11.75
CA SER A 262 26.15 -13.54 -11.50
C SER A 262 25.15 -14.03 -10.45
N MET A 263 24.41 -13.11 -9.83
CA MET A 263 23.24 -13.44 -9.00
C MET A 263 22.03 -13.79 -9.88
N ALA A 264 22.07 -14.96 -10.51
CA ALA A 264 21.00 -15.46 -11.39
C ALA A 264 20.60 -14.46 -12.50
N THR A 265 21.57 -13.81 -13.14
CA THR A 265 21.30 -12.88 -14.24
C THR A 265 21.26 -13.63 -15.57
N VAL A 266 20.18 -13.47 -16.34
CA VAL A 266 20.03 -13.99 -17.71
C VAL A 266 20.12 -12.86 -18.73
N ARG A 267 20.67 -13.16 -19.90
CA ARG A 267 20.87 -12.20 -21.00
C ARG A 267 19.77 -12.23 -22.07
N SER A 268 18.74 -13.02 -21.87
CA SER A 268 17.57 -13.14 -22.75
C SER A 268 16.29 -12.96 -21.94
N GLY A 269 15.18 -12.64 -22.63
CA GLY A 269 13.83 -12.60 -22.02
C GLY A 269 13.29 -13.97 -21.60
N ILE A 270 13.99 -15.06 -21.92
CA ILE A 270 13.56 -16.44 -21.68
C ILE A 270 14.54 -17.10 -20.69
N PRO A 271 14.34 -16.94 -19.37
CA PRO A 271 15.06 -17.73 -18.38
C PRO A 271 14.71 -19.21 -18.53
N GLU A 272 15.71 -20.07 -18.38
CA GLU A 272 15.50 -21.50 -18.21
C GLU A 272 15.58 -21.81 -16.72
N ILE A 273 14.47 -22.28 -16.15
CA ILE A 273 14.38 -22.52 -14.72
C ILE A 273 14.03 -23.99 -14.49
N ALA A 274 14.83 -24.67 -13.67
CA ALA A 274 14.67 -26.08 -13.35
C ALA A 274 14.69 -26.32 -11.83
N GLY A 275 14.04 -27.38 -11.39
CA GLY A 275 13.99 -27.78 -9.99
C GLY A 275 13.71 -29.28 -9.80
N HIS A 276 13.70 -29.71 -8.54
CA HIS A 276 13.38 -31.08 -8.16
C HIS A 276 12.35 -31.13 -7.02
N ILE A 277 11.30 -31.92 -7.20
CA ILE A 277 10.25 -32.21 -6.23
C ILE A 277 10.34 -33.70 -5.87
N ARG A 278 10.44 -33.97 -4.58
CA ARG A 278 10.50 -35.31 -3.99
C ARG A 278 9.18 -35.66 -3.30
N GLY A 279 8.78 -36.92 -3.43
CA GLY A 279 7.48 -37.43 -2.98
C GLY A 279 6.42 -37.35 -4.08
N ALA A 280 5.21 -37.81 -3.77
CA ALA A 280 4.08 -37.69 -4.68
C ALA A 280 3.70 -36.21 -4.86
N CYS A 281 3.30 -35.84 -6.09
CA CYS A 281 2.83 -34.50 -6.43
C CYS A 281 1.87 -34.62 -7.63
N ASP A 282 0.66 -34.11 -7.48
CA ASP A 282 -0.39 -34.20 -8.52
C ASP A 282 -0.53 -32.89 -9.30
N VAL A 283 -0.23 -31.76 -8.66
CA VAL A 283 -0.36 -30.41 -9.24
C VAL A 283 0.86 -29.57 -8.91
N VAL A 284 1.44 -28.96 -9.95
CA VAL A 284 2.51 -27.97 -9.85
C VAL A 284 2.07 -26.73 -10.60
N ASP A 285 2.27 -25.55 -10.02
CA ASP A 285 1.96 -24.26 -10.63
C ASP A 285 3.13 -23.29 -10.48
N ALA A 286 3.32 -22.41 -11.46
CA ALA A 286 4.37 -21.39 -11.44
C ALA A 286 3.80 -20.02 -11.80
N ARG A 287 4.32 -18.99 -11.14
CA ARG A 287 4.04 -17.59 -11.46
C ARG A 287 5.32 -16.78 -11.51
N ILE A 288 5.52 -16.02 -12.58
CA ILE A 288 6.59 -15.03 -12.70
C ILE A 288 5.95 -13.65 -12.60
N ASP A 289 6.35 -12.86 -11.60
CA ASP A 289 5.77 -11.56 -11.23
C ASP A 289 4.25 -11.58 -10.99
N GLY A 290 3.72 -12.76 -10.64
CA GLY A 290 2.30 -13.04 -10.45
C GLY A 290 1.57 -13.51 -11.71
N GLN A 291 2.16 -13.43 -12.90
CA GLN A 291 1.61 -13.98 -14.14
C GLN A 291 1.90 -15.48 -14.24
N SER A 292 0.93 -16.27 -14.72
CA SER A 292 1.10 -17.72 -14.87
C SER A 292 2.21 -18.07 -15.87
N ALA A 293 3.15 -18.90 -15.43
CA ALA A 293 4.20 -19.48 -16.27
C ALA A 293 3.85 -20.93 -16.64
N ASP A 294 4.42 -21.44 -17.73
CA ASP A 294 4.21 -22.81 -18.15
C ASP A 294 5.17 -23.75 -17.41
N VAL A 295 4.63 -24.91 -17.01
CA VAL A 295 5.30 -25.88 -16.14
C VAL A 295 5.25 -27.26 -16.77
N THR A 296 6.36 -27.98 -16.72
CA THR A 296 6.42 -29.42 -17.03
C THR A 296 6.98 -30.17 -15.82
N LEU A 297 6.26 -31.20 -15.36
CA LEU A 297 6.72 -32.13 -14.32
C LEU A 297 6.95 -33.51 -14.96
N ALA A 298 8.16 -34.05 -14.82
CA ALA A 298 8.51 -35.40 -15.26
C ALA A 298 9.47 -36.05 -14.25
N GLU A 299 9.11 -37.21 -13.69
CA GLU A 299 9.94 -37.96 -12.73
C GLU A 299 10.48 -37.10 -11.56
N GLY A 300 9.63 -36.20 -11.04
CA GLY A 300 10.01 -35.26 -9.98
C GLY A 300 10.91 -34.10 -10.43
N ARG A 301 11.32 -34.01 -11.70
CA ARG A 301 11.97 -32.82 -12.26
C ARG A 301 10.91 -31.84 -12.74
N VAL A 302 11.04 -30.58 -12.33
CA VAL A 302 10.19 -29.48 -12.78
C VAL A 302 10.97 -28.54 -13.68
N PHE A 303 10.36 -28.13 -14.78
CA PHE A 303 10.85 -27.08 -15.67
C PHE A 303 9.81 -25.98 -15.76
N VAL A 304 10.25 -24.72 -15.67
CA VAL A 304 9.40 -23.53 -15.77
C VAL A 304 9.92 -22.63 -16.88
N ARG A 305 9.02 -22.14 -17.73
CA ARG A 305 9.29 -21.10 -18.73
C ARG A 305 8.19 -20.03 -18.72
N PRO A 306 8.50 -18.75 -18.93
CA PRO A 306 7.48 -17.73 -19.12
C PRO A 306 6.73 -17.96 -20.44
N ARG A 307 5.47 -17.51 -20.50
CA ARG A 307 4.64 -17.62 -21.71
C ARG A 307 5.04 -16.64 -22.82
N GLU A 308 5.62 -15.51 -22.42
CA GLU A 308 6.12 -14.46 -23.30
C GLU A 308 7.53 -14.06 -22.83
N PRO A 309 8.41 -13.56 -23.72
CA PRO A 309 9.71 -13.02 -23.31
C PRO A 309 9.56 -11.91 -22.27
N LEU A 310 10.23 -12.07 -21.13
CA LEU A 310 10.22 -11.10 -20.05
C LEU A 310 10.93 -9.80 -20.48
N ALA A 311 10.45 -8.67 -19.96
CA ALA A 311 11.13 -7.38 -20.06
C ALA A 311 12.45 -7.39 -19.28
N ASN A 312 13.31 -6.38 -19.47
CA ASN A 312 14.44 -6.18 -18.58
C ASN A 312 13.97 -5.84 -17.16
N GLY A 313 14.72 -6.28 -16.14
CA GLY A 313 14.41 -6.00 -14.74
C GLY A 313 14.74 -7.15 -13.77
N MET A 314 14.31 -6.97 -12.52
CA MET A 314 14.32 -8.02 -11.51
C MET A 314 12.94 -8.70 -11.50
N HIS A 315 12.93 -10.03 -11.52
CA HIS A 315 11.72 -10.85 -11.55
C HIS A 315 11.68 -11.80 -10.35
N GLU A 316 10.48 -12.12 -9.88
CA GLU A 316 10.25 -13.17 -8.88
C GLU A 316 9.47 -14.34 -9.52
N LEU A 317 10.08 -15.54 -9.50
CA LEU A 317 9.37 -16.79 -9.69
C LEU A 317 8.85 -17.29 -8.33
N VAL A 318 7.58 -17.66 -8.28
CA VAL A 318 6.97 -18.49 -7.23
C VAL A 318 6.52 -19.82 -7.84
N LEU A 319 6.93 -20.93 -7.24
CA LEU A 319 6.55 -22.30 -7.63
C LEU A 319 5.76 -22.98 -6.49
N GLY A 320 4.51 -23.35 -6.76
CA GLY A 320 3.67 -24.19 -5.90
C GLY A 320 3.73 -25.66 -6.33
N ALA A 321 3.69 -26.58 -5.36
CA ALA A 321 3.59 -28.01 -5.59
C ALA A 321 2.69 -28.64 -4.52
N ARG A 322 1.71 -29.47 -4.91
CA ARG A 322 0.73 -30.05 -3.98
C ARG A 322 0.17 -31.39 -4.46
N LEU A 323 -0.51 -32.08 -3.55
CA LEU A 323 -1.41 -33.20 -3.86
C LEU A 323 -2.83 -32.71 -4.13
N ALA A 324 -3.60 -33.46 -4.92
CA ALA A 324 -4.98 -33.15 -5.29
C ALA A 324 -5.94 -33.21 -4.09
N ALA A 325 -5.64 -34.05 -3.10
CA ALA A 325 -6.40 -34.18 -1.85
C ALA A 325 -5.99 -33.15 -0.76
N GLY A 326 -5.23 -32.12 -1.12
CA GLY A 326 -4.51 -31.23 -0.19
C GLY A 326 -3.19 -31.84 0.26
N GLY A 327 -2.27 -31.02 0.78
CA GLY A 327 -0.89 -31.42 1.08
C GLY A 327 0.10 -30.64 0.22
N ALA A 328 0.20 -29.34 0.48
CA ALA A 328 1.09 -28.43 -0.22
C ALA A 328 2.52 -28.47 0.33
N ALA A 329 3.49 -28.41 -0.58
CA ALA A 329 4.88 -28.12 -0.28
C ALA A 329 5.06 -26.62 0.04
N ARG A 330 6.10 -26.27 0.81
CA ARG A 330 6.54 -24.87 0.95
C ARG A 330 6.85 -24.33 -0.46
N ALA A 331 6.25 -23.21 -0.82
CA ALA A 331 6.44 -22.62 -2.15
C ALA A 331 7.93 -22.30 -2.40
N GLY A 332 8.42 -22.72 -3.56
CA GLY A 332 9.72 -22.30 -4.06
C GLY A 332 9.68 -20.85 -4.47
N ARG A 333 10.66 -20.05 -4.04
CA ARG A 333 10.83 -18.67 -4.49
C ARG A 333 12.24 -18.50 -5.04
N LEU A 334 12.33 -17.88 -6.22
CA LEU A 334 13.58 -17.63 -6.91
C LEU A 334 13.52 -16.24 -7.54
N THR A 335 14.36 -15.33 -7.07
CA THR A 335 14.58 -14.05 -7.73
C THR A 335 15.69 -14.18 -8.77
N PHE A 336 15.52 -13.51 -9.90
CA PHE A 336 16.49 -13.47 -10.98
C PHE A 336 16.44 -12.12 -11.70
N THR A 337 17.41 -11.84 -12.56
CA THR A 337 17.47 -10.57 -13.30
C THR A 337 17.55 -10.84 -14.79
N VAL A 338 16.64 -10.24 -15.55
CA VAL A 338 16.73 -10.18 -17.02
C VAL A 338 17.49 -8.91 -17.37
N ALA A 339 18.66 -9.10 -17.97
CA ALA A 339 19.56 -8.04 -18.43
C ALA A 339 19.98 -8.32 -19.87
N LYS A 340 18.99 -8.25 -20.77
CA LYS A 340 19.20 -8.30 -22.23
C LYS A 340 20.17 -7.19 -22.65
N PRO A 341 21.07 -7.46 -23.61
CA PRO A 341 21.99 -6.45 -24.11
C PRO A 341 21.26 -5.30 -24.79
N LEU A 342 21.82 -4.09 -24.69
CA LEU A 342 21.38 -2.93 -25.49
C LEU A 342 21.86 -3.14 -26.93
N VAL A 343 20.93 -3.35 -27.87
CA VAL A 343 21.28 -3.68 -29.27
C VAL A 343 21.21 -2.46 -30.16
N THR A 344 20.20 -1.59 -30.02
CA THR A 344 20.12 -0.34 -30.79
C THR A 344 19.90 0.90 -29.91
N LEU A 345 20.53 1.98 -30.35
CA LEU A 345 20.32 3.35 -29.90
C LEU A 345 19.93 4.12 -31.16
N GLU A 346 18.67 4.50 -31.26
CA GLU A 346 18.08 5.06 -32.47
C GLU A 346 17.72 6.53 -32.24
N PRO A 347 18.66 7.47 -32.49
CA PRO A 347 18.37 8.89 -32.50
C PRO A 347 17.63 9.29 -33.78
N GLU A 348 16.53 10.00 -33.60
CA GLU A 348 15.60 10.42 -34.63
C GLU A 348 15.26 11.90 -34.42
N LEU A 349 15.65 12.77 -35.36
CA LEU A 349 15.20 14.16 -35.34
C LEU A 349 13.76 14.20 -35.85
N VAL A 350 12.85 14.65 -35.01
CA VAL A 350 11.42 14.57 -35.25
C VAL A 350 10.95 15.68 -36.22
N GLY A 351 9.95 15.38 -37.05
CA GLY A 351 9.37 16.28 -38.05
C GLY A 351 10.10 16.39 -39.41
N GLY A 352 11.32 15.84 -39.58
CA GLY A 352 12.03 15.79 -40.86
C GLY A 352 12.39 17.15 -41.52
N GLY A 353 12.98 17.09 -42.73
CA GLY A 353 13.24 18.28 -43.56
C GLY A 353 14.43 19.17 -43.15
N THR A 354 14.50 20.37 -43.74
CA THR A 354 15.46 21.43 -43.42
C THR A 354 15.16 22.10 -42.08
N TRP A 355 16.18 22.61 -41.40
CA TRP A 355 16.03 23.27 -40.09
C TRP A 355 16.69 24.65 -40.13
N ASN A 356 15.92 25.72 -39.93
CA ASN A 356 16.42 27.10 -39.94
C ASN A 356 17.11 27.54 -38.63
N GLY A 357 17.18 26.65 -37.62
CA GLY A 357 17.81 26.93 -36.32
C GLY A 357 17.03 27.83 -35.36
N GLU A 358 16.07 28.62 -35.84
CA GLU A 358 15.33 29.60 -35.03
C GLU A 358 14.40 28.94 -34.01
N GLU A 359 13.64 27.93 -34.47
CA GLU A 359 12.76 27.09 -33.67
C GLU A 359 13.55 25.86 -33.12
N PRO A 360 13.40 25.49 -31.84
CA PRO A 360 13.88 24.22 -31.30
C PRO A 360 13.33 23.00 -32.06
N ARG A 361 14.16 21.97 -32.24
CA ARG A 361 13.78 20.66 -32.80
C ARG A 361 13.92 19.56 -31.77
N ALA A 362 12.95 18.64 -31.72
CA ALA A 362 13.03 17.45 -30.88
C ALA A 362 13.95 16.39 -31.49
N LEU A 363 14.74 15.74 -30.64
CA LEU A 363 15.57 14.58 -30.91
C LEU A 363 15.13 13.46 -29.97
N ARG A 364 14.35 12.51 -30.49
CA ARG A 364 14.02 11.25 -29.80
C ARG A 364 15.23 10.34 -29.87
N VAL A 365 15.53 9.61 -28.80
CA VAL A 365 16.49 8.50 -28.79
C VAL A 365 15.80 7.28 -28.20
N ARG A 366 15.61 6.24 -29.01
CA ARG A 366 15.08 4.96 -28.52
C ARG A 366 16.22 4.04 -28.11
N LEU A 367 16.03 3.33 -26.99
CA LEU A 367 16.93 2.32 -26.45
C LEU A 367 16.22 0.98 -26.59
N ARG A 368 16.68 0.13 -27.52
CA ARG A 368 16.07 -1.19 -27.75
C ARG A 368 16.99 -2.34 -27.34
N ASP A 369 16.38 -3.36 -26.75
CA ASP A 369 17.00 -4.66 -26.55
C ASP A 369 17.07 -5.46 -27.88
N GLU A 370 17.52 -6.71 -27.81
CA GLU A 370 17.61 -7.62 -28.95
C GLU A 370 16.27 -7.98 -29.60
N ASP A 371 15.16 -7.86 -28.87
CA ASP A 371 13.79 -8.12 -29.35
C ASP A 371 13.14 -6.86 -29.96
N GLY A 372 13.86 -5.73 -30.02
CA GLY A 372 13.31 -4.44 -30.43
C GLY A 372 12.39 -3.81 -29.37
N LEU A 373 12.36 -4.33 -28.14
CA LEU A 373 11.53 -3.82 -27.05
C LEU A 373 12.25 -2.70 -26.29
N PRO A 374 11.53 -1.78 -25.63
CA PRO A 374 12.14 -0.66 -24.93
C PRO A 374 12.89 -1.11 -23.67
N VAL A 375 14.11 -0.62 -23.46
CA VAL A 375 14.88 -0.91 -22.24
C VAL A 375 14.23 -0.21 -21.03
N SER A 376 13.66 -1.00 -20.12
CA SER A 376 12.90 -0.57 -18.93
C SER A 376 13.74 0.05 -17.81
N VAL A 377 15.05 -0.20 -17.79
CA VAL A 377 15.95 0.32 -16.75
C VAL A 377 16.20 1.79 -16.99
N VAL A 378 16.03 2.62 -15.94
CA VAL A 378 16.37 4.04 -15.97
C VAL A 378 17.87 4.18 -16.23
N GLN A 379 18.24 4.58 -17.45
CA GLN A 379 19.62 4.74 -17.88
C GLN A 379 19.92 6.21 -18.21
N PRO A 380 21.09 6.75 -17.80
CA PRO A 380 21.53 8.05 -18.28
C PRO A 380 21.89 7.96 -19.76
N VAL A 381 21.24 8.78 -20.57
CA VAL A 381 21.53 8.98 -21.98
C VAL A 381 22.19 10.35 -22.09
N HIS A 382 23.49 10.33 -22.34
CA HIS A 382 24.31 11.52 -22.50
C HIS A 382 24.39 11.90 -23.97
N LEU A 383 23.94 13.12 -24.31
CA LEU A 383 24.09 13.72 -25.63
C LEU A 383 25.21 14.75 -25.61
N ARG A 384 26.13 14.65 -26.57
CA ARG A 384 27.18 15.64 -26.82
C ARG A 384 27.24 16.02 -28.29
N VAL A 385 26.99 17.30 -28.59
CA VAL A 385 27.04 17.87 -29.94
C VAL A 385 28.49 18.23 -30.30
N ALA A 386 28.99 17.68 -31.41
CA ALA A 386 30.37 17.84 -31.85
C ALA A 386 30.56 19.17 -32.61
N ALA A 387 31.47 20.01 -32.13
CA ALA A 387 32.03 21.17 -32.85
C ALA A 387 31.02 22.17 -33.42
N ALA A 388 29.80 22.26 -32.90
CA ALA A 388 28.78 23.23 -33.31
C ALA A 388 28.91 24.53 -32.49
N HIS A 389 29.67 25.51 -33.02
CA HIS A 389 29.64 26.89 -32.53
C HIS A 389 28.29 27.56 -32.86
N GLY A 390 27.23 27.14 -32.18
CA GLY A 390 25.90 27.66 -32.44
C GLY A 390 24.72 26.74 -32.17
N VAL A 391 24.85 25.62 -31.46
CA VAL A 391 23.69 24.80 -31.04
C VAL A 391 23.69 24.60 -29.53
N ALA A 392 22.51 24.57 -28.91
CA ALA A 392 22.32 24.21 -27.49
C ALA A 392 21.23 23.14 -27.32
N PRO A 393 21.32 22.27 -26.29
CA PRO A 393 22.47 22.11 -25.41
C PRO A 393 23.65 21.46 -26.16
N VAL A 394 24.88 21.85 -25.81
CA VAL A 394 26.11 21.27 -26.41
C VAL A 394 26.44 19.93 -25.76
N ASP A 395 26.14 19.81 -24.47
CA ASP A 395 26.47 18.69 -23.60
C ASP A 395 25.36 18.61 -22.55
N THR A 396 24.66 17.47 -22.48
CA THR A 396 23.62 17.23 -21.48
C THR A 396 23.42 15.72 -21.25
N THR A 397 22.77 15.37 -20.14
CA THR A 397 22.33 14.00 -19.84
C THR A 397 20.87 14.04 -19.44
N VAL A 398 20.05 13.20 -20.07
CA VAL A 398 18.67 12.94 -19.66
C VAL A 398 18.57 11.47 -19.25
N PHE A 399 17.58 11.12 -18.44
CA PHE A 399 17.31 9.73 -18.11
C PHE A 399 16.29 9.15 -19.09
N ALA A 400 16.59 7.99 -19.65
CA ALA A 400 15.60 7.23 -20.42
C ALA A 400 14.56 6.64 -19.47
N ALA A 401 13.29 6.82 -19.79
CA ALA A 401 12.14 6.19 -19.15
C ALA A 401 11.37 5.41 -20.22
N GLY A 402 10.91 4.19 -19.89
CA GLY A 402 10.23 3.33 -20.86
C GLY A 402 11.00 3.08 -22.16
N GLY A 403 12.34 3.08 -22.11
CA GLY A 403 13.24 2.92 -23.26
C GLY A 403 13.28 4.08 -24.25
N GLU A 404 12.77 5.27 -23.92
CA GLU A 404 12.97 6.48 -24.71
C GLU A 404 13.63 7.61 -23.89
N ALA A 405 14.53 8.34 -24.53
CA ALA A 405 15.13 9.57 -24.05
C ALA A 405 14.86 10.70 -25.05
N TRP A 406 14.48 11.88 -24.54
CA TRP A 406 14.09 13.01 -25.37
C TRP A 406 14.99 14.21 -25.11
N PHE A 407 15.60 14.72 -26.18
CA PHE A 407 16.40 15.93 -26.19
C PHE A 407 15.75 16.96 -27.12
N TYR A 408 16.13 18.22 -26.95
CA TYR A 408 15.68 19.30 -27.82
C TYR A 408 16.88 20.19 -28.16
N LEU A 409 16.95 20.64 -29.41
CA LEU A 409 18.11 21.33 -29.98
C LEU A 409 17.68 22.68 -30.57
N ARG A 410 18.40 23.76 -30.26
CA ARG A 410 18.17 25.11 -30.84
C ARG A 410 19.46 25.72 -31.35
N ALA A 411 19.42 26.48 -32.46
CA ALA A 411 20.56 27.34 -32.80
C ALA A 411 20.68 28.53 -31.83
N THR A 412 21.91 28.87 -31.44
CA THR A 412 22.23 29.97 -30.50
C THR A 412 22.93 31.15 -31.18
N ARG A 413 23.26 31.02 -32.47
CA ARG A 413 23.90 32.05 -33.32
C ARG A 413 23.83 31.59 -34.78
N ALA A 414 24.02 32.50 -35.72
CA ALA A 414 24.05 32.19 -37.16
C ALA A 414 25.26 31.30 -37.52
N PHE A 415 25.02 30.18 -38.19
CA PHE A 415 26.04 29.35 -38.84
C PHE A 415 25.41 28.55 -39.98
N LYS A 416 26.18 28.26 -41.03
CA LYS A 416 25.77 27.36 -42.14
C LYS A 416 26.53 26.04 -42.06
N ARG A 417 25.81 24.93 -41.89
CA ARG A 417 26.35 23.55 -41.97
C ARG A 417 25.24 22.56 -42.35
N ASP A 418 25.60 21.58 -43.18
CA ASP A 418 24.64 20.54 -43.64
C ASP A 418 24.62 19.29 -42.77
N VAL A 419 25.48 19.21 -41.75
CA VAL A 419 25.62 18.05 -40.87
C VAL A 419 25.79 18.52 -39.42
N LEU A 420 24.78 18.24 -38.60
CA LEU A 420 24.96 18.22 -37.15
C LEU A 420 25.58 16.87 -36.79
N LYS A 421 26.69 16.86 -36.06
CA LYS A 421 27.23 15.63 -35.46
C LYS A 421 26.93 15.66 -33.98
N ALA A 422 26.33 14.60 -33.45
CA ALA A 422 26.21 14.39 -32.02
C ALA A 422 26.58 12.96 -31.66
N PHE A 423 27.07 12.78 -30.45
CA PHE A 423 27.38 11.50 -29.83
C PHE A 423 26.36 11.23 -28.75
N VAL A 424 25.77 10.04 -28.76
CA VAL A 424 24.93 9.53 -27.67
C VAL A 424 25.71 8.45 -26.93
N ARG A 425 25.66 8.45 -25.58
CA ARG A 425 26.35 7.48 -24.72
C ARG A 425 25.44 7.05 -23.55
N THR A 426 25.62 5.81 -23.08
CA THR A 426 24.98 5.27 -21.86
C THR A 426 26.03 4.55 -20.99
N MET A 427 25.71 4.28 -19.73
CA MET A 427 26.58 3.60 -18.77
C MET A 427 26.53 2.08 -18.95
N GLY A 428 27.65 1.47 -19.36
CA GLY A 428 27.84 0.01 -19.37
C GLY A 428 28.49 -0.51 -20.66
N GLU A 429 28.14 0.06 -21.81
CA GLU A 429 28.77 -0.20 -23.11
C GLU A 429 28.98 1.12 -23.86
N THR A 430 30.17 1.33 -24.43
CA THR A 430 30.43 2.51 -25.27
C THR A 430 30.17 2.17 -26.73
N ARG A 431 29.01 2.57 -27.25
CA ARG A 431 28.75 2.62 -28.69
C ARG A 431 28.77 4.06 -29.17
N GLU A 432 29.74 4.38 -30.02
CA GLU A 432 29.76 5.66 -30.74
C GLU A 432 28.77 5.59 -31.89
N ILE A 433 27.74 6.43 -31.88
CA ILE A 433 26.79 6.54 -32.98
C ILE A 433 26.83 7.95 -33.54
N THR A 434 27.34 8.07 -34.76
CA THR A 434 27.16 9.27 -35.59
C THR A 434 25.81 9.16 -36.29
N ALA A 435 24.75 9.63 -35.65
CA ALA A 435 23.42 9.62 -36.24
C ALA A 435 22.69 10.95 -36.00
N LEU A 436 22.87 11.80 -37.00
CA LEU A 436 21.99 12.91 -37.36
C LEU A 436 22.10 13.01 -38.88
N ALA A 437 20.95 13.01 -39.55
CA ALA A 437 20.88 13.08 -41.00
C ALA A 437 21.50 14.39 -41.52
N ARG A 438 21.71 14.49 -42.84
CA ARG A 438 22.04 15.78 -43.46
C ARG A 438 20.86 16.73 -43.24
N ILE A 439 21.05 17.71 -42.37
CA ILE A 439 20.08 18.76 -42.04
C ILE A 439 20.71 20.06 -42.52
N PRO A 440 20.28 20.61 -43.67
CA PRO A 440 20.77 21.91 -44.12
C PRO A 440 20.30 22.98 -43.14
N LEU A 441 21.26 23.65 -42.51
CA LEU A 441 21.06 24.75 -41.56
C LEU A 441 21.33 26.09 -42.24
N ASP A 442 20.29 26.90 -42.37
CA ASP A 442 20.39 28.30 -42.79
C ASP A 442 19.72 29.19 -41.73
N ALA A 443 20.53 29.80 -40.86
CA ALA A 443 20.09 30.51 -39.67
C ALA A 443 20.61 31.94 -39.63
N THR A 444 19.72 32.93 -39.55
CA THR A 444 20.04 34.36 -39.41
C THR A 444 19.56 34.90 -38.07
N ALA A 445 20.17 34.43 -36.97
CA ALA A 445 19.74 34.77 -35.62
C ALA A 445 19.92 36.27 -35.28
N SER A 446 18.81 37.01 -35.25
CA SER A 446 18.73 38.40 -34.75
C SER A 446 17.75 38.51 -33.58
N ALA A 447 18.18 38.10 -32.37
CA ALA A 447 17.49 38.43 -31.12
C ALA A 447 18.42 38.37 -29.90
N SER A 448 18.34 39.38 -29.04
CA SER A 448 18.97 39.39 -27.72
C SER A 448 18.17 38.51 -26.75
N VAL A 449 18.83 37.54 -26.10
CA VAL A 449 18.18 36.54 -25.24
C VAL A 449 18.29 36.94 -23.75
N ARG A 450 17.19 36.81 -22.99
CA ARG A 450 17.16 36.85 -21.51
C ARG A 450 16.85 35.44 -20.93
N THR A 451 17.05 35.22 -19.62
CA THR A 451 17.60 33.96 -19.05
C THR A 451 16.72 33.13 -18.07
N GLY A 452 16.98 31.80 -18.00
CA GLY A 452 16.49 30.83 -16.96
C GLY A 452 15.11 30.20 -17.26
N TRP A 453 14.57 29.12 -16.66
CA TRP A 453 15.01 27.97 -15.81
C TRP A 453 13.86 26.92 -15.78
N ALA A 454 14.09 25.57 -15.78
CA ALA A 454 13.07 24.56 -15.38
C ALA A 454 13.55 23.08 -15.26
N ALA A 455 14.05 22.60 -14.12
CA ALA A 455 14.52 21.21 -13.98
C ALA A 455 13.47 20.11 -14.29
N ALA A 456 13.87 19.10 -15.08
CA ALA A 456 13.19 17.84 -15.44
C ALA A 456 11.77 17.93 -16.06
N MET A 457 11.65 17.52 -17.33
CA MET A 457 10.35 17.19 -17.93
C MET A 457 9.71 15.99 -17.21
N PRO A 458 8.37 15.91 -17.11
CA PRO A 458 7.69 14.74 -16.54
C PRO A 458 8.04 13.46 -17.28
N GLU A 459 8.15 12.35 -16.54
CA GLU A 459 8.32 11.02 -17.09
C GLU A 459 7.14 10.68 -18.05
N ASP A 460 7.45 9.96 -19.12
CA ASP A 460 6.50 9.27 -20.02
C ASP A 460 5.63 10.09 -21.01
N ARG A 461 5.95 11.36 -21.34
CA ARG A 461 5.26 12.06 -22.47
C ARG A 461 6.16 12.88 -23.41
N PRO A 462 6.15 12.59 -24.73
CA PRO A 462 6.77 13.47 -25.73
C PRO A 462 5.90 14.67 -26.09
N LEU A 463 6.55 15.78 -26.44
CA LEU A 463 5.92 16.90 -27.14
C LEU A 463 5.55 16.49 -28.57
N ARG A 464 4.40 16.95 -29.07
CA ARG A 464 3.88 16.61 -30.41
C ARG A 464 4.53 17.48 -31.48
N ASP A 465 4.77 16.92 -32.67
CA ASP A 465 5.46 17.53 -33.82
C ASP A 465 4.92 18.92 -34.23
N GLU A 466 3.65 19.20 -33.97
CA GLU A 466 2.97 20.46 -34.33
C GLU A 466 3.19 21.61 -33.33
N GLN A 467 3.74 21.32 -32.14
CA GLN A 467 3.91 22.33 -31.09
C GLN A 467 5.16 23.17 -31.33
N ARG A 468 4.97 24.48 -31.58
CA ARG A 468 6.09 25.42 -31.63
C ARG A 468 6.81 25.46 -30.29
N LEU A 469 8.13 25.65 -30.36
CA LEU A 469 9.03 25.73 -29.23
C LEU A 469 9.74 27.10 -29.29
N SER A 470 10.03 27.76 -28.16
CA SER A 470 10.55 29.15 -28.19
C SER A 470 11.92 29.35 -27.55
N TRP A 471 12.37 28.44 -26.69
CA TRP A 471 13.61 28.62 -25.91
C TRP A 471 14.19 27.28 -25.44
N ILE A 472 15.50 27.22 -25.18
CA ILE A 472 16.16 26.09 -24.48
C ILE A 472 17.16 26.62 -23.44
N SER A 473 17.14 26.05 -22.22
CA SER A 473 18.10 26.35 -21.15
C SER A 473 19.46 25.65 -21.34
N ARG A 474 20.49 26.07 -20.58
CA ARG A 474 21.78 25.37 -20.53
C ARG A 474 21.66 23.90 -20.08
N ASP A 475 20.62 23.60 -19.31
CA ASP A 475 20.36 22.31 -18.67
C ASP A 475 19.36 21.46 -19.50
N GLY A 476 18.94 21.94 -20.68
CA GLY A 476 18.14 21.18 -21.67
C GLY A 476 16.63 21.46 -21.68
N PHE A 477 16.15 22.51 -21.01
CA PHE A 477 14.71 22.72 -20.78
C PHE A 477 14.05 23.69 -21.74
N VAL A 478 12.86 23.31 -22.23
CA VAL A 478 12.21 23.94 -23.39
C VAL A 478 10.90 24.59 -23.01
N THR A 479 10.64 25.77 -23.56
CA THR A 479 9.34 26.44 -23.47
C THR A 479 8.51 26.14 -24.72
N VAL A 480 7.25 25.72 -24.54
CA VAL A 480 6.31 25.37 -25.61
C VAL A 480 5.21 26.43 -25.70
N PRO A 481 5.24 27.36 -26.66
CA PRO A 481 4.05 28.12 -27.03
C PRO A 481 2.89 27.20 -27.41
N SER A 482 1.73 27.43 -26.80
CA SER A 482 0.47 26.98 -27.37
C SER A 482 -0.07 28.01 -28.37
N ASP A 483 -0.78 27.56 -29.39
CA ASP A 483 -1.57 28.43 -30.25
C ASP A 483 -2.83 28.99 -29.55
N SER A 484 -2.99 28.74 -28.24
CA SER A 484 -4.04 29.31 -27.38
C SER A 484 -3.57 30.50 -26.53
N GLY A 485 -2.32 30.94 -26.68
CA GLY A 485 -1.77 32.10 -25.95
C GLY A 485 -1.29 31.83 -24.52
N ASP A 486 -1.35 30.57 -24.06
CA ASP A 486 -0.80 30.15 -22.78
C ASP A 486 0.58 29.50 -22.98
N ALA A 487 1.62 30.05 -22.36
CA ALA A 487 2.89 29.36 -22.30
C ALA A 487 2.74 28.08 -21.46
N LEU A 488 3.04 26.92 -22.05
CA LEU A 488 3.02 25.64 -21.32
C LEU A 488 4.20 25.60 -20.33
N LEU A 489 3.94 26.13 -19.13
CA LEU A 489 4.80 25.98 -17.97
C LEU A 489 4.80 24.49 -17.54
N PRO A 490 5.96 23.89 -17.25
CA PRO A 490 6.01 22.49 -16.84
C PRO A 490 5.32 22.31 -15.48
N GLN A 491 4.29 21.47 -15.43
CA GLN A 491 3.74 20.96 -14.18
C GLN A 491 4.75 19.97 -13.57
N LEU A 492 5.46 20.41 -12.53
CA LEU A 492 6.42 19.59 -11.81
C LEU A 492 5.73 18.86 -10.65
N PRO A 493 5.73 17.51 -10.60
CA PRO A 493 5.15 16.77 -9.48
C PRO A 493 5.72 17.23 -8.12
N GLY A 494 4.83 17.65 -7.23
CA GLY A 494 5.17 18.22 -5.92
C GLY A 494 5.30 19.74 -5.88
N TRP A 495 5.03 20.47 -6.96
CA TRP A 495 5.19 21.92 -7.05
C TRP A 495 4.00 22.61 -7.73
N ARG A 496 3.80 23.90 -7.41
CA ARG A 496 2.93 24.82 -8.16
C ARG A 496 3.67 26.10 -8.54
N LEU A 497 3.11 26.88 -9.46
CA LEU A 497 3.61 28.21 -9.82
C LEU A 497 3.37 29.24 -8.68
N TRP A 498 4.29 30.19 -8.53
CA TRP A 498 4.14 31.39 -7.71
C TRP A 498 3.44 32.50 -8.51
N GLY A 499 2.15 32.32 -8.81
CA GLY A 499 1.32 33.33 -9.47
C GLY A 499 1.69 33.67 -10.94
N ALA A 500 0.74 34.34 -11.60
CA ALA A 500 0.83 34.75 -13.00
C ALA A 500 1.86 35.86 -13.27
N ASP A 501 2.28 36.61 -12.24
CA ASP A 501 3.23 37.73 -12.34
C ASP A 501 4.70 37.33 -12.08
N SER A 502 4.99 36.03 -11.93
CA SER A 502 6.34 35.56 -11.65
C SER A 502 7.35 35.94 -12.75
N THR A 503 8.09 37.02 -12.49
CA THR A 503 9.10 37.58 -13.40
C THR A 503 10.05 36.49 -13.87
N TRP A 504 10.13 36.27 -15.19
CA TRP A 504 10.97 35.23 -15.79
C TRP A 504 12.40 35.23 -15.21
N PRO A 505 12.89 34.11 -14.62
CA PRO A 505 12.30 32.76 -14.60
C PRO A 505 11.13 32.59 -13.60
N PRO A 506 10.11 31.77 -13.96
CA PRO A 506 8.99 31.46 -13.08
C PRO A 506 9.47 30.85 -11.76
N ARG A 507 8.88 31.30 -10.65
CA ARG A 507 9.14 30.74 -9.32
C ARG A 507 8.14 29.63 -9.03
N PHE A 508 8.60 28.58 -8.37
CA PHE A 508 7.76 27.46 -7.94
C PHE A 508 7.75 27.35 -6.42
N VAL A 509 6.64 26.89 -5.84
CA VAL A 509 6.55 26.53 -4.41
C VAL A 509 6.12 25.08 -4.20
N PRO A 510 6.62 24.43 -3.13
CA PRO A 510 6.23 23.07 -2.75
C PRO A 510 4.73 22.93 -2.54
N LEU A 511 4.07 22.11 -3.36
CA LEU A 511 2.66 21.76 -3.16
C LEU A 511 2.50 21.05 -1.81
N ALA A 512 1.55 21.50 -0.99
CA ALA A 512 1.33 21.02 0.38
C ALA A 512 2.62 20.82 1.22
N ALA A 513 3.53 21.80 1.17
CA ALA A 513 4.83 21.80 1.86
C ALA A 513 5.69 20.53 1.60
N HIS A 514 5.55 19.90 0.44
CA HIS A 514 6.16 18.59 0.09
C HIS A 514 5.81 17.42 1.03
N ALA A 515 4.79 17.51 1.89
CA ALA A 515 4.38 16.44 2.82
C ALA A 515 4.21 15.06 2.13
N LEU A 516 3.75 15.09 0.88
CA LEU A 516 3.43 13.92 0.05
C LEU A 516 4.56 13.49 -0.91
N ARG A 517 5.63 14.29 -1.04
CA ARG A 517 6.66 14.06 -2.07
C ARG A 517 7.45 12.77 -1.80
N GLY A 518 7.50 11.88 -2.79
CA GLY A 518 8.18 10.57 -2.71
C GLY A 518 7.46 9.53 -1.84
N ARG A 519 6.31 9.85 -1.25
CA ARG A 519 5.53 8.92 -0.42
C ARG A 519 4.88 7.84 -1.26
N ARG A 520 4.89 6.59 -0.78
CA ARG A 520 4.15 5.48 -1.41
C ARG A 520 2.78 5.32 -0.76
N ILE A 521 1.73 5.64 -1.50
CA ILE A 521 0.34 5.61 -1.04
C ILE A 521 -0.46 4.58 -1.84
N ALA A 522 -1.13 3.66 -1.15
CA ALA A 522 -2.09 2.73 -1.74
C ALA A 522 -3.52 3.21 -1.52
N LEU A 523 -4.30 3.27 -2.61
CA LEU A 523 -5.73 3.61 -2.57
C LEU A 523 -6.57 2.37 -2.88
N ASP A 524 -7.56 2.09 -2.04
CA ASP A 524 -8.43 0.93 -2.13
C ASP A 524 -9.90 1.34 -2.30
N PRO A 525 -10.38 1.54 -3.54
CA PRO A 525 -11.80 1.75 -3.77
C PRO A 525 -12.59 0.47 -3.51
N GLU A 526 -13.46 0.48 -2.51
CA GLU A 526 -14.23 -0.69 -2.06
C GLU A 526 -15.19 -1.21 -3.15
N GLY A 527 -15.47 -2.52 -3.15
CA GLY A 527 -16.28 -3.23 -4.16
C GLY A 527 -15.57 -3.42 -5.49
N GLY A 528 -16.34 -3.73 -6.54
CA GLY A 528 -15.95 -3.78 -7.95
C GLY A 528 -16.46 -5.03 -8.67
N GLY A 529 -16.87 -4.93 -9.93
CA GLY A 529 -17.52 -6.05 -10.63
C GLY A 529 -18.75 -6.54 -9.86
N ASP A 530 -18.82 -7.85 -9.60
CA ASP A 530 -19.90 -8.48 -8.80
C ASP A 530 -19.76 -8.26 -7.29
N ASP A 531 -18.60 -7.75 -6.79
CA ASP A 531 -18.39 -7.38 -5.39
C ASP A 531 -19.13 -6.05 -5.09
N ALA A 532 -20.36 -6.18 -4.59
CA ALA A 532 -21.24 -5.05 -4.33
C ALA A 532 -20.85 -4.30 -3.03
N ALA A 533 -20.20 -3.14 -3.17
CA ALA A 533 -20.02 -2.16 -2.10
C ALA A 533 -21.33 -1.48 -1.61
N GLY A 534 -22.50 -2.03 -1.95
CA GLY A 534 -23.81 -1.39 -1.80
C GLY A 534 -24.30 -0.66 -3.05
N MET A 535 -25.62 -0.46 -3.10
CA MET A 535 -26.34 0.21 -4.18
C MET A 535 -27.41 1.13 -3.57
N GLY A 536 -27.57 2.33 -4.12
CA GLY A 536 -28.61 3.27 -3.71
C GLY A 536 -29.95 3.01 -4.39
N ARG A 537 -30.98 3.76 -3.99
CA ARG A 537 -32.35 3.53 -4.47
C ARG A 537 -32.52 3.86 -5.95
N SER A 538 -31.67 4.73 -6.50
CA SER A 538 -31.65 5.05 -7.94
C SER A 538 -30.92 4.00 -8.80
N GLY A 539 -30.33 2.97 -8.19
CA GLY A 539 -29.42 2.02 -8.85
C GLY A 539 -27.95 2.44 -8.83
N THR A 540 -27.61 3.55 -8.17
CA THR A 540 -26.22 4.05 -8.05
C THR A 540 -25.35 3.04 -7.30
N ARG A 541 -24.33 2.48 -7.97
CA ARG A 541 -23.36 1.54 -7.36
C ARG A 541 -22.28 2.30 -6.60
N ALA A 542 -22.15 2.05 -5.29
CA ALA A 542 -21.09 2.65 -4.48
C ALA A 542 -19.68 2.34 -5.03
N ALA A 543 -19.49 1.16 -5.61
CA ALA A 543 -18.22 0.76 -6.23
C ALA A 543 -17.77 1.70 -7.37
N THR A 544 -18.71 2.32 -8.10
CA THR A 544 -18.42 3.33 -9.13
C THR A 544 -17.94 4.63 -8.49
N LEU A 545 -18.69 5.14 -7.51
CA LEU A 545 -18.34 6.37 -6.77
C LEU A 545 -16.96 6.24 -6.09
N ASN A 546 -16.72 5.13 -5.40
CA ASN A 546 -15.45 4.83 -4.74
C ASN A 546 -14.26 4.91 -5.72
N LEU A 547 -14.43 4.37 -6.94
CA LEU A 547 -13.39 4.36 -7.96
C LEU A 547 -13.13 5.77 -8.52
N GLU A 548 -14.18 6.58 -8.70
CA GLU A 548 -14.04 7.96 -9.15
C GLU A 548 -13.32 8.84 -8.13
N VAL A 549 -13.68 8.74 -6.85
CA VAL A 549 -12.98 9.40 -5.74
C VAL A 549 -11.52 8.95 -5.67
N ALA A 550 -11.26 7.63 -5.76
CA ALA A 550 -9.90 7.09 -5.74
C ALA A 550 -9.04 7.54 -6.93
N ARG A 551 -9.60 7.57 -8.15
CA ARG A 551 -8.89 8.08 -9.35
C ARG A 551 -8.60 9.58 -9.24
N THR A 552 -9.56 10.35 -8.75
CA THR A 552 -9.42 11.81 -8.55
C THR A 552 -8.38 12.12 -7.48
N LEU A 553 -8.42 11.43 -6.35
CA LEU A 553 -7.41 11.52 -5.30
C LEU A 553 -6.03 11.07 -5.80
N ALA A 554 -5.94 9.99 -6.59
CA ALA A 554 -4.66 9.55 -7.16
C ALA A 554 -4.02 10.61 -8.07
N ALA A 555 -4.82 11.37 -8.83
CA ALA A 555 -4.32 12.49 -9.61
C ALA A 555 -3.77 13.62 -8.73
N MET A 556 -4.50 14.01 -7.68
CA MET A 556 -4.05 15.04 -6.71
C MET A 556 -2.77 14.62 -5.96
N LEU A 557 -2.69 13.37 -5.50
CA LEU A 557 -1.51 12.82 -4.82
C LEU A 557 -0.28 12.74 -5.74
N ARG A 558 -0.45 12.33 -7.00
CA ARG A 558 0.63 12.35 -8.01
C ARG A 558 1.06 13.77 -8.35
N ALA A 559 0.12 14.71 -8.46
CA ALA A 559 0.44 16.13 -8.61
C ALA A 559 1.22 16.70 -7.42
N ALA A 560 1.04 16.16 -6.21
CA ALA A 560 1.88 16.44 -5.04
C ALA A 560 3.20 15.63 -4.96
N GLY A 561 3.53 14.87 -6.00
CA GLY A 561 4.78 14.11 -6.10
C GLY A 561 4.80 12.79 -5.33
N ALA A 562 3.64 12.25 -4.94
CA ALA A 562 3.53 10.92 -4.35
C ALA A 562 3.50 9.82 -5.42
N SER A 563 4.09 8.66 -5.11
CA SER A 563 3.89 7.43 -5.88
C SER A 563 2.59 6.77 -5.41
N VAL A 564 1.66 6.51 -6.34
CA VAL A 564 0.32 6.01 -6.01
C VAL A 564 -0.03 4.74 -6.77
N VAL A 565 -0.41 3.68 -6.04
CA VAL A 565 -1.05 2.47 -6.58
C VAL A 565 -2.53 2.44 -6.21
N LEU A 566 -3.37 1.85 -7.07
CA LEU A 566 -4.76 1.53 -6.75
C LEU A 566 -4.89 0.00 -6.67
N THR A 567 -5.64 -0.53 -5.70
CA THR A 567 -5.94 -1.97 -5.62
C THR A 567 -6.76 -2.47 -6.81
N ARG A 568 -7.62 -1.59 -7.35
CA ARG A 568 -8.24 -1.71 -8.68
C ARG A 568 -8.27 -0.35 -9.37
N ASN A 569 -7.97 -0.33 -10.67
CA ASN A 569 -8.07 0.86 -11.52
C ASN A 569 -9.33 0.86 -12.41
N ALA A 570 -10.14 -0.20 -12.35
CA ALA A 570 -11.35 -0.42 -13.14
C ALA A 570 -12.50 -0.96 -12.26
N ASP A 571 -13.66 -1.20 -12.86
CA ASP A 571 -14.78 -1.91 -12.22
C ASP A 571 -14.58 -3.43 -12.29
N ALA A 572 -13.59 -3.91 -11.54
CA ALA A 572 -13.25 -5.32 -11.42
C ALA A 572 -13.34 -5.75 -9.96
N ALA A 573 -13.82 -6.98 -9.71
CA ALA A 573 -13.81 -7.58 -8.39
C ALA A 573 -12.36 -7.84 -7.96
N VAL A 574 -12.02 -7.48 -6.71
CA VAL A 574 -10.71 -7.73 -6.12
C VAL A 574 -10.92 -8.21 -4.69
N SER A 575 -10.35 -9.37 -4.38
CA SER A 575 -10.48 -9.99 -3.05
C SER A 575 -9.75 -9.16 -1.99
N GLU A 576 -10.19 -9.31 -0.73
CA GLU A 576 -9.53 -8.71 0.43
C GLU A 576 -8.03 -9.08 0.53
N LEU A 577 -7.65 -10.30 0.10
CA LEU A 577 -6.26 -10.74 0.02
C LEU A 577 -5.46 -9.94 -1.03
N GLU A 578 -5.99 -9.83 -2.25
CA GLU A 578 -5.31 -9.10 -3.33
C GLU A 578 -5.13 -7.61 -3.00
N ARG A 579 -6.13 -6.99 -2.34
CA ARG A 579 -6.04 -5.59 -1.86
C ARG A 579 -4.84 -5.39 -0.92
N VAL A 580 -4.62 -6.33 0.01
CA VAL A 580 -3.44 -6.33 0.91
C VAL A 580 -2.15 -6.61 0.12
N GLN A 581 -2.13 -7.63 -0.75
CA GLN A 581 -0.94 -7.99 -1.53
C GLN A 581 -0.47 -6.87 -2.48
N VAL A 582 -1.38 -6.04 -3.01
CA VAL A 582 -1.01 -4.84 -3.79
C VAL A 582 -0.31 -3.81 -2.90
N ALA A 583 -0.85 -3.54 -1.71
CA ALA A 583 -0.25 -2.57 -0.76
C ALA A 583 1.13 -3.02 -0.26
N GLU A 584 1.30 -4.31 0.07
CA GLU A 584 2.55 -4.86 0.57
C GLU A 584 3.63 -4.93 -0.53
N ARG A 585 3.28 -5.37 -1.75
CA ARG A 585 4.22 -5.34 -2.91
C ARG A 585 4.66 -3.93 -3.25
N PHE A 586 3.75 -2.97 -3.17
CA PHE A 586 4.06 -1.54 -3.35
C PHE A 586 4.81 -0.93 -2.14
N ARG A 587 4.97 -1.68 -1.04
CA ARG A 587 5.56 -1.20 0.22
C ARG A 587 4.93 0.12 0.68
N ALA A 588 3.60 0.17 0.67
CA ALA A 588 2.85 1.38 0.99
C ALA A 588 3.19 1.91 2.39
N GLU A 589 3.39 3.22 2.53
CA GLU A 589 3.50 3.91 3.82
C GLU A 589 2.10 4.25 4.38
N ARG A 590 1.14 4.43 3.48
CA ARG A 590 -0.25 4.79 3.77
C ARG A 590 -1.19 3.97 2.91
N TYR A 591 -2.25 3.45 3.52
CA TYR A 591 -3.32 2.70 2.86
C TYR A 591 -4.66 3.36 3.15
N LEU A 592 -5.38 3.79 2.12
CA LEU A 592 -6.67 4.44 2.25
C LEU A 592 -7.73 3.64 1.51
N ARG A 593 -8.65 3.00 2.25
CA ARG A 593 -9.85 2.40 1.69
C ARG A 593 -10.97 3.43 1.62
N ILE A 594 -11.59 3.55 0.45
CA ILE A 594 -12.66 4.52 0.16
C ILE A 594 -13.94 3.73 -0.07
N GLY A 595 -14.98 4.01 0.73
CA GLY A 595 -16.25 3.28 0.68
C GLY A 595 -17.47 4.16 0.91
N HIS A 596 -18.56 3.86 0.19
CA HIS A 596 -19.88 4.50 0.33
C HIS A 596 -20.97 3.47 0.69
N ALA A 597 -20.57 2.39 1.34
CA ALA A 597 -21.44 1.29 1.71
C ALA A 597 -22.53 1.70 2.72
N ALA A 598 -23.48 0.80 2.97
CA ALA A 598 -24.60 0.96 3.90
C ALA A 598 -24.20 1.01 5.40
N ALA A 599 -23.00 1.49 5.73
CA ALA A 599 -22.50 1.69 7.08
C ALA A 599 -22.62 3.16 7.50
N THR A 600 -22.58 3.44 8.81
CA THR A 600 -22.55 4.82 9.32
C THR A 600 -21.29 5.54 8.79
N PRO A 601 -21.40 6.77 8.26
CA PRO A 601 -20.24 7.55 7.83
C PRO A 601 -19.15 7.65 8.90
N ILE A 602 -17.93 7.27 8.54
CA ILE A 602 -16.83 7.07 9.49
C ILE A 602 -15.46 7.27 8.83
N ALA A 603 -14.55 7.89 9.58
CA ALA A 603 -13.10 7.77 9.43
C ALA A 603 -12.63 6.64 10.36
N GLY A 604 -12.60 5.43 9.82
CA GLY A 604 -12.35 4.18 10.53
C GLY A 604 -10.87 3.79 10.54
N TYR A 605 -10.32 3.39 11.69
CA TYR A 605 -8.93 2.93 11.83
C TYR A 605 -8.84 1.61 12.62
N TYR A 606 -7.75 0.87 12.48
CA TYR A 606 -7.55 -0.37 13.26
C TYR A 606 -7.28 -0.06 14.75
N PHE A 607 -7.81 -0.86 15.68
CA PHE A 607 -7.98 -0.48 17.10
C PHE A 607 -6.68 -0.08 17.84
N SER A 608 -5.54 -0.65 17.48
CA SER A 608 -4.22 -0.30 18.05
C SER A 608 -3.44 0.77 17.25
N SER A 609 -3.97 1.25 16.13
CA SER A 609 -3.27 2.17 15.22
C SER A 609 -3.32 3.62 15.69
N GLY A 610 -2.34 4.03 16.52
CA GLY A 610 -2.18 5.44 16.93
C GLY A 610 -1.96 6.40 15.76
N GLY A 611 -1.34 5.94 14.66
CA GLY A 611 -1.24 6.70 13.40
C GLY A 611 -2.58 6.84 12.70
N GLY A 612 -3.32 5.73 12.53
CA GLY A 612 -4.65 5.73 11.93
C GLY A 612 -5.64 6.60 12.71
N ARG A 613 -5.58 6.60 14.05
CA ARG A 613 -6.38 7.47 14.92
C ARG A 613 -6.12 8.96 14.65
N ARG A 614 -4.86 9.38 14.54
CA ARG A 614 -4.52 10.78 14.19
C ARG A 614 -4.98 11.15 12.79
N TRP A 615 -4.80 10.25 11.81
CA TRP A 615 -5.25 10.46 10.44
C TRP A 615 -6.78 10.56 10.35
N ALA A 616 -7.52 9.71 11.06
CA ALA A 616 -8.98 9.77 11.16
C ALA A 616 -9.47 11.11 11.73
N GLN A 617 -8.84 11.59 12.80
CA GLN A 617 -9.12 12.90 13.39
C GLN A 617 -8.79 14.06 12.45
N ALA A 618 -7.69 13.97 11.69
CA ALA A 618 -7.36 14.94 10.66
C ALA A 618 -8.40 14.96 9.53
N LEU A 619 -8.88 13.78 9.11
CA LEU A 619 -9.94 13.65 8.11
C LEU A 619 -11.26 14.24 8.60
N ALA A 620 -11.73 13.89 9.80
CA ALA A 620 -12.99 14.39 10.34
C ALA A 620 -13.02 15.93 10.45
N ARG A 621 -11.92 16.56 10.91
CA ARG A 621 -11.79 18.03 10.90
C ARG A 621 -11.83 18.59 9.49
N THR A 622 -11.04 18.02 8.58
CA THR A 622 -10.92 18.48 7.20
C THR A 622 -12.25 18.37 6.43
N CYS A 623 -13.03 17.30 6.65
CA CYS A 623 -14.37 17.15 6.06
C CYS A 623 -15.36 18.20 6.57
N SER A 624 -15.29 18.57 7.85
CA SER A 624 -16.14 19.63 8.42
C SER A 624 -15.74 21.01 7.90
N GLU A 625 -14.45 21.34 7.94
CA GLU A 625 -13.89 22.61 7.42
C GLU A 625 -14.22 22.86 5.95
N LEU A 626 -14.21 21.81 5.12
CA LEU A 626 -14.51 21.91 3.68
C LEU A 626 -15.99 21.70 3.33
N GLY A 627 -16.88 21.55 4.31
CA GLY A 627 -18.30 21.27 4.06
C GLY A 627 -18.56 19.94 3.34
N VAL A 628 -17.60 19.01 3.36
CA VAL A 628 -17.75 17.67 2.78
C VAL A 628 -18.64 16.81 3.65
N ALA A 629 -18.64 16.97 4.98
CA ALA A 629 -19.63 16.36 5.87
C ALA A 629 -19.81 17.20 7.14
N ASP A 630 -21.05 17.41 7.58
CA ASP A 630 -21.37 18.20 8.77
C ASP A 630 -20.69 17.64 10.02
N SER A 631 -20.68 16.31 10.14
CA SER A 631 -19.85 15.56 11.07
C SER A 631 -19.44 14.23 10.45
N LEU A 632 -18.23 13.77 10.78
CA LEU A 632 -17.70 12.47 10.39
C LEU A 632 -17.20 11.77 11.66
N ALA A 633 -17.79 10.63 12.00
CA ALA A 633 -17.39 9.89 13.20
C ALA A 633 -15.95 9.37 13.04
N THR A 634 -15.14 9.43 14.10
CA THR A 634 -13.85 8.73 14.15
C THR A 634 -14.00 7.51 15.05
N GLY A 635 -13.65 6.33 14.56
CA GLY A 635 -13.85 5.10 15.34
C GLY A 635 -13.04 3.93 14.82
N GLU A 636 -13.15 2.82 15.51
CA GLU A 636 -12.43 1.60 15.16
C GLU A 636 -13.14 0.85 14.03
N SER A 637 -12.39 0.19 13.16
CA SER A 637 -12.92 -0.49 11.98
C SER A 637 -12.27 -1.86 11.80
N ALA A 638 -13.11 -2.89 11.80
CA ALA A 638 -12.73 -4.29 11.60
C ALA A 638 -12.61 -4.70 10.12
N LYS A 639 -12.51 -3.74 9.17
CA LYS A 639 -12.29 -4.04 7.75
C LYS A 639 -10.98 -4.82 7.63
N TYR A 640 -11.01 -5.99 7.02
CA TYR A 640 -9.88 -6.93 7.00
C TYR A 640 -8.59 -6.23 6.55
N ALA A 641 -8.56 -5.58 5.38
CA ALA A 641 -7.35 -4.95 4.87
C ALA A 641 -6.70 -3.94 5.84
N LEU A 642 -7.48 -3.19 6.65
CA LEU A 642 -6.94 -2.24 7.64
C LEU A 642 -6.11 -2.90 8.76
N SER A 643 -6.42 -4.16 9.09
CA SER A 643 -5.68 -4.95 10.09
C SER A 643 -4.48 -5.71 9.51
N GLN A 644 -4.38 -5.81 8.18
CA GLN A 644 -3.48 -6.72 7.48
C GLN A 644 -2.44 -6.03 6.60
N VAL A 645 -2.57 -4.74 6.30
CA VAL A 645 -1.48 -3.99 5.66
C VAL A 645 -0.46 -3.53 6.71
N SER A 646 0.83 -3.50 6.33
CA SER A 646 1.91 -2.96 7.15
C SER A 646 1.92 -1.42 7.19
N ALA A 647 1.19 -0.79 6.27
CA ALA A 647 0.99 0.65 6.18
C ALA A 647 0.17 1.20 7.35
N VAL A 648 0.29 2.50 7.63
CA VAL A 648 -0.74 3.18 8.44
C VAL A 648 -2.02 3.22 7.59
N ALA A 649 -3.08 2.57 8.07
CA ALA A 649 -4.31 2.36 7.32
C ALA A 649 -5.50 3.19 7.85
N LEU A 650 -6.36 3.61 6.91
CA LEU A 650 -7.62 4.30 7.18
C LEU A 650 -8.72 3.78 6.24
N TYR A 651 -9.95 3.66 6.73
CA TYR A 651 -11.18 3.52 5.97
C TYR A 651 -11.91 4.86 6.02
N ALA A 652 -12.23 5.43 4.85
CA ALA A 652 -12.96 6.67 4.74
C ALA A 652 -14.31 6.43 4.06
N SER A 653 -15.36 6.90 4.70
CA SER A 653 -16.72 6.88 4.20
C SER A 653 -17.43 8.15 4.64
N SER A 654 -17.44 9.18 3.79
CA SER A 654 -18.04 10.48 4.15
C SER A 654 -19.58 10.45 4.15
N ARG A 655 -20.16 9.53 3.37
CA ARG A 655 -21.59 9.34 3.11
C ARG A 655 -21.87 7.87 2.80
N ARG A 656 -23.14 7.51 2.78
CA ARG A 656 -23.65 6.16 2.46
C ARG A 656 -24.63 6.22 1.27
N VAL A 657 -24.60 5.22 0.40
CA VAL A 657 -25.39 5.26 -0.85
C VAL A 657 -26.85 4.81 -0.67
N ASP A 658 -27.18 4.12 0.43
CA ASP A 658 -28.50 3.51 0.72
C ASP A 658 -29.53 4.50 1.29
N ASP A 659 -29.08 5.61 1.88
CA ASP A 659 -29.93 6.73 2.30
C ASP A 659 -30.17 7.71 1.13
N PRO A 660 -31.42 7.98 0.71
CA PRO A 660 -31.70 8.81 -0.47
C PRO A 660 -31.15 10.22 -0.43
N ALA A 661 -31.19 10.89 0.73
CA ALA A 661 -30.65 12.25 0.86
C ALA A 661 -29.11 12.26 0.82
N SER A 662 -28.47 11.20 1.31
CA SER A 662 -27.04 10.96 1.17
C SER A 662 -26.65 10.60 -0.28
N GLU A 663 -27.44 9.78 -0.97
CA GLU A 663 -27.29 9.42 -2.40
C GLU A 663 -27.37 10.68 -3.28
N GLU A 664 -28.39 11.53 -3.10
CA GLU A 664 -28.55 12.80 -3.80
C GLU A 664 -27.33 13.72 -3.60
N ARG A 665 -26.82 13.83 -2.36
CA ARG A 665 -25.62 14.63 -2.05
C ARG A 665 -24.31 14.03 -2.58
N LEU A 666 -24.24 12.72 -2.82
CA LEU A 666 -23.10 12.08 -3.49
C LEU A 666 -23.10 12.34 -5.00
N LEU A 667 -24.29 12.41 -5.60
CA LEU A 667 -24.49 12.70 -7.03
C LEU A 667 -24.50 14.20 -7.35
N ALA A 668 -24.50 15.07 -6.33
CA ALA A 668 -24.48 16.51 -6.49
C ALA A 668 -23.18 16.97 -7.20
N PRO A 669 -23.25 18.01 -8.06
CA PRO A 669 -22.09 18.55 -8.77
C PRO A 669 -20.92 18.86 -7.82
N GLY A 670 -19.72 18.41 -8.20
CA GLY A 670 -18.48 18.61 -7.43
C GLY A 670 -18.30 17.73 -6.19
N ALA A 671 -19.32 17.02 -5.70
CA ALA A 671 -19.29 16.33 -4.40
C ALA A 671 -18.13 15.30 -4.26
N LEU A 672 -18.00 14.36 -5.21
CA LEU A 672 -16.95 13.34 -5.20
C LEU A 672 -15.54 13.93 -5.28
N ARG A 673 -15.38 15.07 -5.95
CA ARG A 673 -14.09 15.77 -6.08
C ARG A 673 -13.76 16.58 -4.83
N ALA A 674 -14.76 17.16 -4.17
CA ALA A 674 -14.59 17.80 -2.87
C ALA A 674 -14.19 16.77 -1.80
N GLU A 675 -14.78 15.57 -1.82
CA GLU A 675 -14.35 14.46 -0.97
C GLU A 675 -12.91 14.02 -1.27
N ALA A 676 -12.56 13.79 -2.54
CA ALA A 676 -11.19 13.47 -2.94
C ALA A 676 -10.19 14.54 -2.45
N TYR A 677 -10.56 15.82 -2.52
CA TYR A 677 -9.73 16.91 -2.01
C TYR A 677 -9.64 16.93 -0.47
N ALA A 678 -10.72 16.63 0.26
CA ALA A 678 -10.65 16.50 1.71
C ALA A 678 -9.76 15.33 2.16
N LEU A 679 -9.79 14.20 1.44
CA LEU A 679 -8.89 13.06 1.66
C LEU A 679 -7.42 13.44 1.38
N PHE A 680 -7.17 14.20 0.31
CA PHE A 680 -5.85 14.76 -0.03
C PHE A 680 -5.31 15.66 1.09
N VAL A 681 -6.09 16.66 1.51
CA VAL A 681 -5.68 17.63 2.56
C VAL A 681 -5.49 16.93 3.90
N ALA A 682 -6.38 16.00 4.28
CA ALA A 682 -6.27 15.26 5.53
C ALA A 682 -4.98 14.42 5.62
N LEU A 683 -4.59 13.77 4.51
CA LEU A 683 -3.36 13.02 4.43
C LEU A 683 -2.12 13.93 4.40
N ALA A 684 -2.18 15.03 3.65
CA ALA A 684 -1.10 16.02 3.63
C ALA A 684 -0.86 16.63 5.02
N ARG A 685 -1.93 16.93 5.78
CA ARG A 685 -1.84 17.43 7.17
C ARG A 685 -1.26 16.40 8.15
N GLU A 686 -1.46 15.11 7.93
CA GLU A 686 -0.88 14.05 8.79
C GLU A 686 0.62 13.82 8.52
N LEU A 687 1.06 14.07 7.27
CA LEU A 687 2.44 13.88 6.83
C LEU A 687 3.27 15.17 6.80
N ALA A 688 2.68 16.32 7.09
CA ALA A 688 3.35 17.61 7.10
C ALA A 688 4.44 17.68 8.20
N PRO A 689 5.58 18.34 7.92
CA PRO A 689 6.56 18.71 8.96
C PRO A 689 5.91 19.44 10.14
N ALA A 690 6.43 19.23 11.36
CA ALA A 690 5.83 19.78 12.59
C ALA A 690 5.88 21.32 12.68
N ASP A 691 6.76 21.95 11.91
CA ASP A 691 6.94 23.38 11.74
C ASP A 691 6.12 23.98 10.57
N THR A 692 5.32 23.16 9.88
CA THR A 692 4.45 23.63 8.80
C THR A 692 3.42 24.64 9.34
N PRO A 693 3.29 25.84 8.72
CA PRO A 693 2.26 26.80 9.09
C PRO A 693 0.85 26.21 9.02
N ALA A 694 -0.08 26.76 9.81
CA ALA A 694 -1.49 26.39 9.70
C ALA A 694 -1.99 26.62 8.26
N TRP A 695 -2.68 25.64 7.71
CA TRP A 695 -3.30 25.71 6.39
C TRP A 695 -4.80 26.05 6.54
N PRO A 696 -5.22 27.32 6.40
CA PRO A 696 -6.60 27.73 6.57
C PRO A 696 -7.47 27.29 5.39
N ALA A 697 -8.74 27.00 5.67
CA ALA A 697 -9.77 26.82 4.65
C ALA A 697 -10.21 28.18 4.09
N ASP A 698 -10.55 28.21 2.81
CA ASP A 698 -11.05 29.39 2.10
C ASP A 698 -12.00 28.96 0.95
N SER A 699 -12.67 29.92 0.31
CA SER A 699 -13.60 29.63 -0.78
C SER A 699 -13.76 30.78 -1.77
N PHE A 700 -14.27 30.47 -2.95
CA PHE A 700 -14.74 31.45 -3.92
C PHE A 700 -16.00 30.93 -4.63
N THR A 701 -16.75 31.83 -5.24
CA THR A 701 -17.96 31.52 -6.00
C THR A 701 -17.73 31.77 -7.49
N LEU A 702 -18.07 30.79 -8.32
CA LEU A 702 -18.13 30.89 -9.77
C LEU A 702 -19.59 31.10 -10.19
N LEU A 703 -19.84 32.16 -10.94
CA LEU A 703 -21.17 32.49 -11.48
C LEU A 703 -21.08 32.53 -13.01
N ARG A 704 -22.22 32.36 -13.68
CA ARG A 704 -22.38 32.61 -15.11
C ARG A 704 -22.61 34.11 -15.38
N PRO A 705 -22.63 34.56 -16.65
CA PRO A 705 -22.80 35.98 -16.98
C PRO A 705 -24.17 36.54 -16.57
N ASP A 706 -25.17 35.67 -16.40
CA ASP A 706 -26.52 35.99 -15.90
C ASP A 706 -26.61 36.05 -14.36
N GLY A 707 -25.50 35.81 -13.66
CA GLY A 707 -25.43 35.77 -12.20
C GLY A 707 -25.87 34.44 -11.56
N SER A 708 -26.27 33.44 -12.36
CA SER A 708 -26.60 32.10 -11.85
C SER A 708 -25.33 31.33 -11.40
N PRO A 709 -25.43 30.40 -10.43
CA PRO A 709 -24.31 29.54 -10.05
C PRO A 709 -23.75 28.71 -11.20
N ASP A 710 -22.44 28.76 -11.43
CA ASP A 710 -21.79 27.90 -12.43
C ASP A 710 -21.46 26.50 -11.88
N SER A 711 -22.54 25.83 -11.48
CA SER A 711 -22.54 24.50 -10.87
C SER A 711 -21.82 23.46 -11.73
N GLY A 712 -20.91 22.70 -11.11
CA GLY A 712 -20.15 21.64 -11.76
C GLY A 712 -18.97 22.09 -12.63
N ALA A 713 -18.69 23.40 -12.73
CA ALA A 713 -17.52 23.90 -13.46
C ALA A 713 -16.20 23.43 -12.83
N LEU A 714 -15.24 23.00 -13.66
CA LEU A 714 -13.89 22.63 -13.22
C LEU A 714 -13.04 23.89 -13.03
N VAL A 715 -12.24 23.91 -11.96
CA VAL A 715 -11.29 24.98 -11.67
C VAL A 715 -9.92 24.40 -11.31
N THR A 716 -8.85 25.07 -11.71
CA THR A 716 -7.47 24.65 -11.40
C THR A 716 -6.83 25.62 -10.41
N LEU A 717 -6.36 25.10 -9.28
CA LEU A 717 -5.59 25.82 -8.26
C LEU A 717 -4.08 25.69 -8.55
N GLY A 718 -3.38 26.82 -8.67
CA GLY A 718 -1.93 26.90 -8.85
C GLY A 718 -1.38 26.21 -10.09
N GLY A 719 -2.25 25.87 -11.06
CA GLY A 719 -1.92 25.03 -12.20
C GLY A 719 -1.72 23.54 -11.86
N ALA A 720 -1.96 23.09 -10.63
CA ALA A 720 -1.59 21.74 -10.16
C ALA A 720 -2.77 20.88 -9.67
N LEU A 721 -3.76 21.48 -8.98
CA LEU A 721 -4.89 20.75 -8.39
C LEU A 721 -6.22 21.14 -9.06
N VAL A 722 -6.95 20.17 -9.60
CA VAL A 722 -8.24 20.41 -10.25
C VAL A 722 -9.38 20.12 -9.28
N LEU A 723 -10.13 21.18 -8.92
CA LEU A 723 -11.37 21.14 -8.14
C LEU A 723 -12.60 21.36 -9.03
N GLN A 724 -13.79 21.36 -8.43
CA GLN A 724 -15.06 21.56 -9.13
C GLN A 724 -16.04 22.31 -8.24
N ALA A 725 -16.82 23.21 -8.83
CA ALA A 725 -17.82 24.01 -8.14
C ALA A 725 -19.03 23.15 -7.71
N ASP A 726 -19.54 23.41 -6.51
CA ASP A 726 -20.74 22.77 -5.98
C ASP A 726 -22.03 23.30 -6.65
N ALA A 727 -23.19 22.80 -6.21
CA ALA A 727 -24.49 23.23 -6.74
C ALA A 727 -24.77 24.74 -6.59
N ALA A 728 -24.13 25.42 -5.63
CA ALA A 728 -24.20 26.87 -5.42
C ALA A 728 -23.04 27.63 -6.12
N GLY A 729 -22.26 26.95 -6.96
CA GLY A 729 -21.12 27.53 -7.66
C GLY A 729 -19.90 27.74 -6.76
N VAL A 730 -19.93 27.25 -5.51
CA VAL A 730 -18.88 27.49 -4.52
C VAL A 730 -17.81 26.42 -4.62
N VAL A 731 -16.55 26.84 -4.58
CA VAL A 731 -15.40 25.95 -4.43
C VAL A 731 -14.77 26.25 -3.08
N ARG A 732 -14.71 25.24 -2.21
CA ARG A 732 -13.99 25.29 -0.92
C ARG A 732 -12.65 24.60 -1.08
N PHE A 733 -11.60 25.22 -0.58
CA PHE A 733 -10.24 24.70 -0.67
C PHE A 733 -9.44 25.05 0.60
N VAL A 734 -8.18 24.63 0.64
CA VAL A 734 -7.27 24.90 1.75
C VAL A 734 -5.99 25.52 1.21
N ARG A 735 -5.52 26.59 1.84
CA ARG A 735 -4.32 27.32 1.46
C ARG A 735 -3.09 26.58 1.99
N THR A 736 -2.57 25.67 1.17
CA THR A 736 -1.54 24.69 1.54
C THR A 736 -0.12 25.12 1.17
N GLU A 737 0.05 26.21 0.42
CA GLU A 737 1.34 26.85 0.11
C GLU A 737 1.25 28.38 0.19
N SER A 738 2.35 29.01 0.61
CA SER A 738 2.50 30.47 0.69
C SER A 738 2.64 31.17 -0.66
N GLY A 739 2.42 32.49 -0.67
CA GLY A 739 2.43 33.33 -1.86
C GLY A 739 1.22 33.15 -2.79
N PRO A 740 1.01 34.08 -3.74
CA PRO A 740 -0.20 34.16 -4.55
C PRO A 740 -0.63 32.83 -5.17
N LEU A 741 -1.90 32.47 -4.96
CA LEU A 741 -2.55 31.30 -5.53
C LEU A 741 -3.41 31.75 -6.71
N GLU A 742 -2.97 31.39 -7.90
CA GLU A 742 -3.73 31.56 -9.14
C GLU A 742 -4.83 30.51 -9.24
N VAL A 743 -6.02 30.92 -9.65
CA VAL A 743 -7.18 30.05 -9.87
C VAL A 743 -7.71 30.30 -11.26
N ARG A 744 -7.79 29.26 -12.09
CA ARG A 744 -8.35 29.32 -13.45
C ARG A 744 -9.64 28.53 -13.57
N SER A 745 -10.66 29.13 -14.17
CA SER A 745 -11.89 28.44 -14.59
C SER A 745 -11.70 27.74 -15.93
N ALA A 746 -12.25 26.53 -16.07
CA ALA A 746 -12.34 25.83 -17.36
C ALA A 746 -13.54 26.27 -18.21
N ASP A 747 -14.59 26.88 -17.64
CA ASP A 747 -15.69 27.43 -18.44
C ASP A 747 -15.35 28.86 -18.90
N SER A 748 -15.15 28.99 -20.22
CA SER A 748 -14.92 30.24 -20.94
C SER A 748 -15.99 31.34 -20.73
N ARG A 749 -17.15 30.98 -20.18
CA ARG A 749 -18.32 31.85 -19.90
C ARG A 749 -18.45 32.23 -18.42
N ALA A 750 -17.58 31.74 -17.54
CA ALA A 750 -17.63 32.09 -16.12
C ALA A 750 -17.47 33.62 -15.90
N SER A 751 -17.96 34.11 -14.77
CA SER A 751 -17.96 35.54 -14.39
C SER A 751 -16.56 36.15 -14.23
N TRP A 752 -15.55 35.28 -14.10
CA TRP A 752 -14.13 35.53 -14.22
C TRP A 752 -13.45 34.27 -14.80
N ARG A 753 -12.37 34.45 -15.56
CA ARG A 753 -11.55 33.33 -16.08
C ARG A 753 -10.35 33.03 -15.19
N GLU A 754 -9.73 34.07 -14.66
CA GLU A 754 -8.58 33.99 -13.77
C GLU A 754 -8.79 34.87 -12.54
N LEU A 755 -8.48 34.29 -11.38
CA LEU A 755 -8.62 34.89 -10.06
C LEU A 755 -7.31 34.68 -9.29
N LEU A 756 -6.66 35.77 -8.87
CA LEU A 756 -5.44 35.72 -8.06
C LEU A 756 -5.79 35.96 -6.59
N LEU A 757 -5.50 34.96 -5.74
CA LEU A 757 -5.79 35.00 -4.32
C LEU A 757 -4.50 35.09 -3.51
N ASP A 758 -4.39 36.07 -2.61
CA ASP A 758 -3.34 36.11 -1.60
C ASP A 758 -3.53 34.95 -0.60
N SER A 759 -2.62 33.97 -0.61
CA SER A 759 -2.67 32.80 0.29
C SER A 759 -2.48 33.16 1.76
N ASP A 760 -1.77 34.24 2.04
CA ASP A 760 -1.28 34.56 3.36
C ASP A 760 -2.20 35.61 4.03
N ARG A 761 -2.98 36.34 3.23
CA ARG A 761 -3.92 37.38 3.69
C ARG A 761 -5.40 37.10 3.41
N GLY A 762 -5.74 36.04 2.67
CA GLY A 762 -7.13 35.68 2.35
C GLY A 762 -7.86 36.74 1.53
N ARG A 763 -7.16 37.43 0.62
CA ARG A 763 -7.70 38.53 -0.20
C ARG A 763 -7.62 38.22 -1.68
N THR A 764 -8.67 38.54 -2.43
CA THR A 764 -8.58 38.64 -3.88
C THR A 764 -7.69 39.83 -4.26
N LEU A 765 -6.65 39.57 -5.04
CA LEU A 765 -5.72 40.58 -5.53
C LEU A 765 -6.19 41.16 -6.87
N THR A 766 -6.60 40.28 -7.79
CA THR A 766 -7.14 40.63 -9.11
C THR A 766 -8.13 39.55 -9.58
N GLY A 767 -9.15 39.95 -10.35
CA GLY A 767 -10.02 39.03 -11.08
C GLY A 767 -10.19 39.54 -12.51
N ALA A 768 -9.71 38.79 -13.50
CA ALA A 768 -9.83 39.12 -14.90
C ALA A 768 -11.07 38.43 -15.51
N ARG A 769 -11.81 39.17 -16.34
CA ARG A 769 -12.93 38.64 -17.15
C ARG A 769 -12.41 38.04 -18.45
#